data_AF-A0A4Q2D2R1-F1
#
_entry.id   AF-A0A4Q2D2R1-F1
#
_cell.length_a   1.000
_cell.length_b   1.000
_cell.length_c   1.000
_cell.angle_alpha   90.00
_cell.angle_beta   90.00
_cell.angle_gamma   90.00
#
_symmetry.space_group_name_H-M   'P 1'
#
loop_
_entity.id
_entity.type
_entity.pdbx_description
1 polymer ?
#
loop_
_entity_poly.entity_id
_entity_poly.type
_entity_poly.pdbx_seq_one_letter_code
_entity_poly.pdbx_strand_id
1 'polypeptide(L)'
;MAIMILWASQCLGATQIRNGIVGTGTLLDDSQKAPLLTVHPDNIKPYNILILIVSLAYIAVTLDVTGIPQAAAFWVRKRGGLNGRKIYLYFYLLVTLISIIVGSEPAILSTTVFLVYYTTATEINPDAWLISEFAAANTASMVLFVGNPSNVIICEGFQINIAAFTAYTIIPFITCSIACYLVLMLQYWNEKHIPQRIDVPEHLNPPKILRDRVGATFGGIWLATCLIMVMVLSFFHVDVWKIMLPFAGGKFIFDICWDHYRYSTGKIPKLDESQPRDDVKFADDSMGTTFTTSSLGNDFERTVPSPPSIDSDSTATSNLPSRLKNALLLNLIHLHLKLTRNYQKLAAHFPTFFTVLPRLPFGLVPFTFSQFILLEALQHQGWIDIFARWFVIASNKQIIPIVWLVGVLGVILCNISGTSIGATILLTKIIRASDLPESTARAAAVSLAVASNIGAVNITFSASLPGLLWVSILKNKGIQFKQWKFAKWNTLPLVAMMGAGLGVLVTRSEDKTLVELLQPIPDASYTRDRRVSPPNSACLPGTRKVVIKVILTWVSSSVLFQRKHIFYLYGYAGSGKSAIAQENAGDRSQIGRLPDTLACQLATALPETAPLIRAAIDGDPELVSAQSRLVLGARLQALVYGPFKTVVERDSLSQNSLSYPYLIVIDGLDECEDKDGVQEFLDCTLKFFKHKPSIPLRIVITSRVEQHIHSCLNGGGVRLKDL
;
A
#
# COMPACT_ATOMS: atom_id res chain seq x y z
N MET A 1 -20.05 20.14 -11.92
CA MET A 1 -20.04 21.56 -12.32
C MET A 1 -18.68 22.00 -12.84
N ALA A 2 -17.59 21.91 -12.06
CA ALA A 2 -16.23 22.30 -12.52
C ALA A 2 -15.77 21.61 -13.82
N ILE A 3 -15.97 20.30 -13.97
CA ILE A 3 -15.65 19.59 -15.23
C ILE A 3 -16.48 20.12 -16.39
N MET A 4 -17.79 20.35 -16.19
CA MET A 4 -18.65 20.86 -17.27
C MET A 4 -18.27 22.27 -17.68
N ILE A 5 -17.82 23.10 -16.72
CA ILE A 5 -17.30 24.45 -17.00
C ILE A 5 -15.99 24.35 -17.79
N LEU A 6 -15.04 23.49 -17.38
CA LEU A 6 -13.76 23.30 -18.06
C LEU A 6 -13.90 22.65 -19.44
N TRP A 7 -14.91 21.78 -19.60
CA TRP A 7 -15.25 21.16 -20.88
C TRP A 7 -15.93 22.17 -21.81
N ALA A 8 -16.89 22.95 -21.29
CA ALA A 8 -17.53 24.03 -22.03
C ALA A 8 -16.54 25.14 -22.42
N SER A 9 -15.50 25.38 -21.61
CA SER A 9 -14.42 26.31 -21.92
C SER A 9 -13.35 25.73 -22.87
N GLN A 10 -13.56 24.53 -23.42
CA GLN A 10 -12.62 23.80 -24.30
C GLN A 10 -11.23 23.53 -23.69
N CYS A 11 -11.10 23.65 -22.37
CA CYS A 11 -9.85 23.32 -21.66
C CYS A 11 -9.67 21.82 -21.45
N LEU A 12 -10.73 21.03 -21.65
CA LEU A 12 -10.77 19.57 -21.58
C LEU A 12 -11.26 19.01 -22.92
N GLY A 13 -10.53 18.04 -23.49
CA GLY A 13 -11.00 17.28 -24.65
C GLY A 13 -11.70 15.98 -24.24
N ALA A 14 -12.43 15.37 -25.18
CA ALA A 14 -13.14 14.11 -24.96
C ALA A 14 -12.19 12.94 -24.63
N THR A 15 -10.96 12.99 -25.13
CA THR A 15 -9.91 11.98 -24.86
C THR A 15 -9.44 12.04 -23.41
N GLN A 16 -9.24 13.23 -22.83
CA GLN A 16 -8.86 13.39 -21.42
C GLN A 16 -9.98 12.92 -20.49
N ILE A 17 -11.24 13.21 -20.83
CA ILE A 17 -12.41 12.71 -20.08
C ILE A 17 -12.45 11.17 -20.12
N ARG A 18 -12.31 10.58 -21.31
CA ARG A 18 -12.28 9.13 -21.49
C ARG A 18 -11.13 8.50 -20.70
N ASN A 19 -9.92 9.04 -20.83
CA ASN A 19 -8.73 8.51 -20.16
C ASN A 19 -8.86 8.63 -18.63
N GLY A 20 -9.49 9.70 -18.13
CA GLY A 20 -9.77 9.88 -16.69
C GLY A 20 -10.83 8.90 -16.15
N ILE A 21 -11.57 8.19 -17.00
CA ILE A 21 -12.57 7.20 -16.61
C ILE A 21 -12.07 5.77 -16.85
N VAL A 22 -11.56 5.51 -18.06
CA VAL A 22 -11.21 4.16 -18.55
C VAL A 22 -9.71 3.87 -18.43
N GLY A 23 -8.87 4.89 -18.27
CA GLY A 23 -7.41 4.78 -18.38
C GLY A 23 -6.95 4.86 -19.85
N THR A 24 -5.64 4.92 -20.06
CA THR A 24 -5.00 5.10 -21.39
C THR A 24 -4.74 3.79 -22.14
N GLY A 25 -4.95 2.61 -21.52
CA GLY A 25 -4.49 1.31 -22.01
C GLY A 25 -5.47 0.45 -22.85
N THR A 26 -6.52 0.99 -23.47
CA THR A 26 -7.54 0.17 -24.18
C THR A 26 -7.79 0.55 -25.64
N LEU A 27 -6.77 0.92 -26.40
CA LEU A 27 -6.86 0.87 -27.86
C LEU A 27 -5.58 0.26 -28.45
N LEU A 28 -5.70 -0.99 -28.91
CA LEU A 28 -4.96 -1.45 -30.08
C LEU A 28 -5.34 -0.52 -31.22
N ASP A 29 -4.48 0.44 -31.54
CA ASP A 29 -4.53 1.13 -32.82
C ASP A 29 -3.42 0.54 -33.68
N ASP A 30 -3.78 -0.40 -34.55
CA ASP A 30 -2.89 -1.08 -35.51
C ASP A 30 -2.36 -0.14 -36.62
N SER A 31 -2.47 1.18 -36.46
CA SER A 31 -2.30 2.11 -37.57
C SER A 31 -1.51 3.39 -37.28
N GLN A 32 -0.38 3.34 -36.56
CA GLN A 32 0.65 4.37 -36.79
C GLN A 32 2.08 3.97 -36.39
N LYS A 33 2.94 3.85 -37.42
CA LYS A 33 4.40 3.80 -37.33
C LYS A 33 4.96 5.19 -36.96
N ALA A 34 5.51 5.32 -35.77
CA ALA A 34 6.71 6.13 -35.48
C ALA A 34 7.22 5.80 -34.05
N PRO A 35 8.50 5.46 -33.84
CA PRO A 35 9.04 5.28 -32.51
C PRO A 35 9.47 6.65 -31.97
N LEU A 36 8.54 7.37 -31.32
CA LEU A 36 8.94 8.37 -30.35
C LEU A 36 8.88 7.71 -28.97
N LEU A 37 10.03 7.65 -28.32
CA LEU A 37 10.28 6.98 -27.05
C LEU A 37 9.57 7.72 -25.89
N THR A 38 8.25 7.61 -25.80
CA THR A 38 7.49 7.94 -24.59
C THR A 38 6.81 6.66 -24.12
N VAL A 39 7.51 5.93 -23.26
CA VAL A 39 6.94 4.85 -22.46
C VAL A 39 5.84 5.49 -21.59
N HIS A 40 4.57 5.38 -21.97
CA HIS A 40 3.45 5.81 -21.12
C HIS A 40 3.26 4.77 -19.99
N PRO A 41 3.59 5.07 -18.72
CA PRO A 41 3.58 4.10 -17.63
C PRO A 41 2.19 3.86 -17.01
N ASP A 42 1.14 4.48 -17.55
CA ASP A 42 -0.12 4.68 -16.84
C ASP A 42 -1.13 3.56 -17.08
N ASN A 43 -0.94 2.39 -16.45
CA ASN A 43 -1.92 1.29 -16.48
C ASN A 43 -3.01 1.42 -15.38
N ILE A 44 -3.12 2.57 -14.71
CA ILE A 44 -4.14 2.78 -13.69
C ILE A 44 -5.51 2.93 -14.36
N LYS A 45 -6.44 2.04 -14.04
CA LYS A 45 -7.82 2.01 -14.56
C LYS A 45 -8.78 2.52 -13.48
N PRO A 46 -9.26 3.78 -13.54
CA PRO A 46 -10.06 4.39 -12.48
C PRO A 46 -11.35 3.61 -12.16
N TYR A 47 -12.00 3.04 -13.18
CA TYR A 47 -13.19 2.21 -12.98
C TYR A 47 -12.94 0.94 -12.15
N ASN A 48 -11.76 0.29 -12.27
CA ASN A 48 -11.40 -0.88 -11.46
C ASN A 48 -11.43 -0.52 -9.97
N ILE A 49 -10.81 0.61 -9.64
CA ILE A 49 -10.70 1.12 -8.27
C ILE A 49 -12.09 1.42 -7.71
N LEU A 50 -12.96 2.04 -8.51
CA LEU A 50 -14.32 2.38 -8.07
C LEU A 50 -15.22 1.17 -7.88
N ILE A 51 -15.16 0.19 -8.78
CA ILE A 51 -15.89 -1.08 -8.62
C ILE A 51 -15.45 -1.77 -7.32
N LEU A 52 -14.15 -1.77 -7.04
CA LEU A 52 -13.59 -2.34 -5.82
C LEU A 52 -14.10 -1.61 -4.56
N ILE A 53 -14.04 -0.28 -4.55
CA ILE A 53 -14.50 0.54 -3.41
C ILE A 53 -16.00 0.30 -3.13
N VAL A 54 -16.85 0.32 -4.16
CA VAL A 54 -18.30 0.12 -3.98
C VAL A 54 -18.62 -1.31 -3.53
N SER A 55 -17.96 -2.31 -4.11
CA SER A 55 -18.14 -3.73 -3.75
C SER A 55 -17.78 -3.98 -2.29
N LEU A 56 -16.64 -3.43 -1.86
CA LEU A 56 -16.20 -3.49 -0.47
C LEU A 56 -17.16 -2.76 0.46
N ALA A 57 -17.50 -1.51 0.14
CA ALA A 57 -18.37 -0.69 0.97
C ALA A 57 -19.71 -1.40 1.21
N TYR A 58 -20.24 -2.10 0.20
CA TYR A 58 -21.42 -2.94 0.37
C TYR A 58 -21.23 -4.06 1.39
N ILE A 59 -20.17 -4.87 1.27
CA ILE A 59 -19.92 -5.96 2.22
C ILE A 59 -19.73 -5.40 3.64
N ALA A 60 -18.99 -4.30 3.78
CA ALA A 60 -18.66 -3.72 5.08
C ALA A 60 -19.88 -3.03 5.74
N VAL A 61 -20.67 -2.28 4.99
CA VAL A 61 -21.90 -1.63 5.50
C VAL A 61 -22.98 -2.66 5.82
N THR A 62 -23.13 -3.73 5.04
CA THR A 62 -24.06 -4.81 5.38
C THR A 62 -23.67 -5.49 6.69
N LEU A 63 -22.37 -5.68 6.95
CA LEU A 63 -21.87 -6.21 8.21
C LEU A 63 -22.17 -5.26 9.39
N ASP A 64 -22.01 -3.95 9.21
CA ASP A 64 -22.37 -2.96 10.22
C ASP A 64 -23.86 -3.04 10.62
N VAL A 65 -24.76 -3.16 9.65
CA VAL A 65 -26.22 -3.23 9.90
C VAL A 65 -26.61 -4.40 10.82
N THR A 66 -25.80 -5.46 10.90
CA THR A 66 -26.06 -6.61 11.77
C THR A 66 -25.91 -6.32 13.27
N GLY A 67 -25.17 -5.26 13.64
CA GLY A 67 -24.97 -4.85 15.03
C GLY A 67 -23.67 -5.35 15.70
N ILE A 68 -22.75 -5.97 14.94
CA ILE A 68 -21.49 -6.51 15.50
C ILE A 68 -20.64 -5.42 16.19
N PRO A 69 -20.36 -4.26 15.56
CA PRO A 69 -19.54 -3.24 16.19
C PRO A 69 -20.13 -2.72 17.50
N GLN A 70 -21.45 -2.54 17.55
CA GLN A 70 -22.18 -2.09 18.74
C GLN A 70 -22.14 -3.16 19.84
N ALA A 71 -22.23 -4.44 19.49
CA ALA A 71 -22.08 -5.54 20.44
C ALA A 71 -20.64 -5.60 21.01
N ALA A 72 -19.63 -5.38 20.17
CA ALA A 72 -18.23 -5.34 20.58
C ALA A 72 -17.93 -4.14 21.49
N ALA A 73 -18.49 -2.97 21.19
CA ALA A 73 -18.41 -1.76 22.02
C ALA A 73 -19.00 -2.00 23.42
N PHE A 74 -20.17 -2.65 23.49
CA PHE A 74 -20.77 -3.03 24.76
C PHE A 74 -19.92 -4.04 25.55
N TRP A 75 -19.36 -5.04 24.86
CA TRP A 75 -18.46 -6.02 25.47
C TRP A 75 -17.22 -5.37 26.08
N VAL A 76 -16.62 -4.41 25.36
CA VAL A 76 -15.48 -3.62 25.85
C VAL A 76 -15.83 -2.80 27.08
N ARG A 77 -16.98 -2.12 27.07
CA ARG A 77 -17.50 -1.40 28.24
C ARG A 77 -17.62 -2.33 29.44
N LYS A 78 -18.24 -3.51 29.28
CA LYS A 78 -18.42 -4.48 30.37
C LYS A 78 -17.08 -4.95 30.95
N ARG A 79 -16.06 -5.12 30.10
CA ARG A 79 -14.71 -5.55 30.51
C ARG A 79 -13.91 -4.44 31.17
N GLY A 80 -14.15 -3.17 30.84
CA GLY A 80 -13.47 -2.01 31.42
C GLY A 80 -13.84 -1.71 32.87
N GLY A 81 -14.96 -2.24 33.37
CA GLY A 81 -15.42 -2.06 34.75
C GLY A 81 -15.80 -0.60 35.03
N LEU A 82 -15.35 -0.07 36.17
CA LEU A 82 -15.61 1.33 36.58
C LEU A 82 -14.46 2.28 36.23
N ASN A 83 -13.32 1.78 35.76
CA ASN A 83 -12.12 2.61 35.55
C ASN A 83 -12.16 3.30 34.18
N GLY A 84 -12.40 4.60 34.17
CA GLY A 84 -12.60 5.37 32.93
C GLY A 84 -11.39 5.37 32.00
N ARG A 85 -10.16 5.36 32.54
CA ARG A 85 -8.93 5.29 31.72
C ARG A 85 -8.76 3.93 31.03
N LYS A 86 -9.11 2.85 31.72
CA LYS A 86 -9.10 1.50 31.12
C LYS A 86 -10.16 1.37 30.04
N ILE A 87 -11.36 1.90 30.27
CA ILE A 87 -12.44 1.93 29.28
C ILE A 87 -11.97 2.71 28.04
N TYR A 88 -11.38 3.89 28.23
CA TYR A 88 -10.84 4.71 27.14
C TYR A 88 -9.80 3.96 26.29
N LEU A 89 -8.83 3.29 26.93
CA LEU A 89 -7.85 2.44 26.24
C LEU A 89 -8.54 1.31 25.44
N TYR A 90 -9.49 0.61 26.06
CA TYR A 90 -10.16 -0.50 25.39
C TYR A 90 -11.03 -0.03 24.22
N PHE A 91 -11.65 1.15 24.31
CA PHE A 91 -12.36 1.74 23.17
C PHE A 91 -11.41 2.11 22.04
N TYR A 92 -10.28 2.74 22.35
CA TYR A 92 -9.25 3.04 21.34
C TYR A 92 -8.81 1.76 20.61
N LEU A 93 -8.44 0.71 21.37
CA LEU A 93 -8.03 -0.58 20.81
C LEU A 93 -9.14 -1.27 20.00
N LEU A 94 -10.39 -1.17 20.45
CA LEU A 94 -11.52 -1.72 19.74
C LEU A 94 -11.73 -1.05 18.38
N VAL A 95 -11.74 0.29 18.35
CA VAL A 95 -11.89 1.05 17.12
C VAL A 95 -10.76 0.70 16.17
N THR A 96 -9.52 0.68 16.65
CA THR A 96 -8.36 0.24 15.85
C THR A 96 -8.57 -1.15 15.26
N LEU A 97 -9.00 -2.14 16.06
CA LEU A 97 -9.20 -3.51 15.59
C LEU A 97 -10.32 -3.62 14.55
N ILE A 98 -11.45 -2.96 14.79
CA ILE A 98 -12.57 -2.94 13.85
C ILE A 98 -12.14 -2.27 12.53
N SER A 99 -11.43 -1.15 12.61
CA SER A 99 -10.99 -0.41 11.43
C SER A 99 -9.90 -1.12 10.62
N ILE A 100 -9.06 -1.96 11.23
CA ILE A 100 -8.13 -2.83 10.47
C ILE A 100 -8.92 -3.78 9.57
N ILE A 101 -10.00 -4.38 10.08
CA ILE A 101 -10.74 -5.44 9.38
C ILE A 101 -11.75 -4.86 8.38
N VAL A 102 -12.53 -3.87 8.84
CA VAL A 102 -13.72 -3.37 8.14
C VAL A 102 -13.44 -2.07 7.38
N GLY A 103 -12.37 -1.35 7.73
CA GLY A 103 -12.05 -0.03 7.20
C GLY A 103 -12.56 1.12 8.09
N SER A 104 -12.16 2.35 7.75
CA SER A 104 -12.46 3.53 8.58
C SER A 104 -13.92 4.01 8.45
N GLU A 105 -14.51 3.99 7.25
CA GLU A 105 -15.87 4.50 7.01
C GLU A 105 -16.94 3.74 7.81
N PRO A 106 -17.01 2.39 7.73
CA PRO A 106 -18.06 1.66 8.45
C PRO A 106 -17.82 1.69 9.96
N ALA A 107 -16.55 1.67 10.39
CA ALA A 107 -16.21 1.75 11.81
C ALA A 107 -16.70 3.05 12.47
N ILE A 108 -16.53 4.19 11.78
CA ILE A 108 -17.04 5.50 12.25
C ILE A 108 -18.56 5.49 12.31
N LEU A 109 -19.24 4.95 11.29
CA LEU A 109 -20.70 4.96 11.23
C LEU A 109 -21.33 4.25 12.44
N SER A 110 -20.75 3.13 12.87
CA SER A 110 -21.23 2.37 14.03
C SER A 110 -20.78 2.98 15.36
N THR A 111 -19.48 3.24 15.48
CA THR A 111 -18.85 3.48 16.78
C THR A 111 -19.14 4.89 17.28
N THR A 112 -19.29 5.87 16.38
CA THR A 112 -19.64 7.25 16.72
C THR A 112 -21.04 7.28 17.33
N VAL A 113 -22.00 6.57 16.72
CA VAL A 113 -23.38 6.49 17.24
C VAL A 113 -23.42 5.89 18.63
N PHE A 114 -22.64 4.82 18.85
CA PHE A 114 -22.51 4.21 20.16
C PHE A 114 -21.85 5.16 21.17
N LEU A 115 -20.76 5.82 20.80
CA LEU A 115 -20.01 6.71 21.70
C LEU A 115 -20.82 7.95 22.08
N VAL A 116 -21.59 8.52 21.16
CA VAL A 116 -22.53 9.60 21.48
C VAL A 116 -23.57 9.11 22.49
N TYR A 117 -24.21 7.97 22.25
CA TYR A 117 -25.17 7.39 23.20
C TYR A 117 -24.54 7.14 24.59
N TYR A 118 -23.35 6.53 24.61
CA TYR A 118 -22.62 6.21 25.83
C TYR A 118 -22.23 7.46 26.63
N THR A 119 -21.64 8.45 25.98
CA THR A 119 -21.18 9.70 26.62
C THR A 119 -22.37 10.52 27.13
N THR A 120 -23.47 10.60 26.38
CA THR A 120 -24.70 11.24 26.85
C THR A 120 -25.28 10.51 28.07
N ALA A 121 -25.34 9.18 28.06
CA ALA A 121 -25.95 8.42 29.15
C ALA A 121 -25.07 8.34 30.42
N THR A 122 -23.78 8.66 30.31
CA THR A 122 -22.83 8.77 31.43
C THR A 122 -22.51 10.21 31.82
N GLU A 123 -23.13 11.21 31.15
CA GLU A 123 -22.91 12.64 31.35
C GLU A 123 -21.42 13.09 31.20
N ILE A 124 -20.64 12.36 30.39
CA ILE A 124 -19.23 12.68 30.14
C ILE A 124 -19.11 13.58 28.90
N ASN A 125 -18.11 14.47 28.90
CA ASN A 125 -17.79 15.24 27.69
C ASN A 125 -17.38 14.30 26.53
N PRO A 126 -18.10 14.31 25.40
CA PRO A 126 -17.85 13.40 24.29
C PRO A 126 -16.55 13.69 23.51
N ASP A 127 -15.95 14.88 23.65
CA ASP A 127 -14.86 15.35 22.80
C ASP A 127 -13.68 14.37 22.72
N ALA A 128 -13.16 13.93 23.87
CA ALA A 128 -11.97 13.08 23.94
C ALA A 128 -12.21 11.70 23.32
N TRP A 129 -13.42 11.17 23.49
CA TRP A 129 -13.82 9.86 23.00
C TRP A 129 -14.00 9.89 21.48
N LEU A 130 -14.72 10.88 20.97
CA LEU A 130 -14.98 11.02 19.54
C LEU A 130 -13.71 11.37 18.74
N ILE A 131 -12.83 12.22 19.27
CA ILE A 131 -11.54 12.51 18.63
C ILE A 131 -10.64 11.27 18.62
N SER A 132 -10.62 10.50 19.72
CA SER A 132 -9.82 9.27 19.78
C SER A 132 -10.30 8.20 18.83
N GLU A 133 -11.62 8.05 18.69
CA GLU A 133 -12.24 7.16 17.70
C GLU A 133 -11.84 7.58 16.29
N PHE A 134 -12.00 8.87 15.97
CA PHE A 134 -11.69 9.40 14.65
C PHE A 134 -10.22 9.17 14.29
N ALA A 135 -9.30 9.47 15.21
CA ALA A 135 -7.87 9.28 15.00
C ALA A 135 -7.50 7.79 14.89
N ALA A 136 -8.04 6.94 15.76
CA ALA A 136 -7.80 5.49 15.73
C ALA A 136 -8.28 4.87 14.41
N ALA A 137 -9.48 5.21 13.95
CA ALA A 137 -10.10 4.60 12.78
C ALA A 137 -9.31 4.90 11.49
N ASN A 138 -8.93 6.17 11.29
CA ASN A 138 -8.15 6.59 10.12
C ASN A 138 -6.68 6.11 10.18
N THR A 139 -6.10 6.00 11.38
CA THR A 139 -4.73 5.45 11.51
C THR A 139 -4.72 3.95 11.22
N ALA A 140 -5.71 3.22 11.72
CA ALA A 140 -5.85 1.78 11.53
C ALA A 140 -6.11 1.36 10.08
N SER A 141 -6.74 2.23 9.28
CA SER A 141 -7.04 1.93 7.88
C SER A 141 -5.82 1.78 6.98
N MET A 142 -4.61 2.10 7.44
CA MET A 142 -3.37 1.93 6.65
C MET A 142 -2.88 0.48 6.58
N VAL A 143 -3.36 -0.42 7.46
CA VAL A 143 -2.85 -1.79 7.58
C VAL A 143 -3.24 -2.62 6.36
N LEU A 144 -4.53 -2.70 6.07
CA LEU A 144 -5.02 -3.44 4.91
C LEU A 144 -5.17 -2.52 3.72
N PHE A 145 -4.87 -3.04 2.53
CA PHE A 145 -5.10 -2.30 1.28
C PHE A 145 -6.58 -1.91 1.09
N VAL A 146 -7.49 -2.68 1.71
CA VAL A 146 -8.94 -2.49 1.74
C VAL A 146 -9.37 -1.36 2.66
N GLY A 147 -8.57 -1.05 3.69
CA GLY A 147 -9.00 -0.18 4.79
C GLY A 147 -9.35 1.25 4.36
N ASN A 148 -8.71 1.75 3.31
CA ASN A 148 -8.90 3.09 2.75
C ASN A 148 -8.75 3.07 1.22
N PRO A 149 -9.65 3.71 0.44
CA PRO A 149 -9.50 3.91 -1.00
C PRO A 149 -8.12 4.39 -1.47
N SER A 150 -7.45 5.25 -0.68
CA SER A 150 -6.08 5.71 -0.99
C SER A 150 -5.08 4.56 -1.10
N ASN A 151 -5.20 3.52 -0.29
CA ASN A 151 -4.27 2.37 -0.32
C ASN A 151 -4.39 1.58 -1.62
N VAL A 152 -5.62 1.44 -2.14
CA VAL A 152 -5.90 0.79 -3.42
C VAL A 152 -5.19 1.53 -4.54
N ILE A 153 -5.27 2.86 -4.55
CA ILE A 153 -4.62 3.71 -5.56
C ILE A 153 -3.09 3.55 -5.52
N ILE A 154 -2.50 3.46 -4.32
CA ILE A 154 -1.05 3.25 -4.15
C ILE A 154 -0.64 1.86 -4.64
N CYS A 155 -1.38 0.81 -4.26
CA CYS A 155 -1.06 -0.55 -4.68
C CYS A 155 -1.15 -0.69 -6.21
N GLU A 156 -2.20 -0.16 -6.82
CA GLU A 156 -2.38 -0.17 -8.28
C GLU A 156 -1.35 0.74 -8.99
N GLY A 157 -1.10 1.94 -8.47
CA GLY A 157 -0.21 2.91 -9.10
C GLY A 157 1.27 2.52 -9.05
N PHE A 158 1.68 1.80 -8.00
CA PHE A 158 3.05 1.29 -7.84
C PHE A 158 3.18 -0.21 -8.12
N GLN A 159 2.09 -0.89 -8.49
CA GLN A 159 2.03 -2.34 -8.72
C GLN A 159 2.58 -3.15 -7.53
N ILE A 160 2.24 -2.73 -6.30
CA ILE A 160 2.66 -3.39 -5.07
C ILE A 160 1.69 -4.51 -4.73
N ASN A 161 2.20 -5.72 -4.49
CA ASN A 161 1.39 -6.84 -4.01
C ASN A 161 0.80 -6.51 -2.62
N ILE A 162 -0.47 -6.85 -2.42
CA ILE A 162 -1.25 -6.66 -1.18
C ILE A 162 -0.53 -7.18 0.08
N ALA A 163 0.09 -8.37 0.00
CA ALA A 163 0.81 -8.94 1.13
C ALA A 163 2.06 -8.11 1.47
N ALA A 164 2.78 -7.65 0.45
CA ALA A 164 3.94 -6.78 0.60
C ALA A 164 3.52 -5.41 1.16
N PHE A 165 2.43 -4.83 0.66
CA PHE A 165 1.86 -3.58 1.16
C PHE A 165 1.62 -3.66 2.67
N THR A 166 0.89 -4.68 3.13
CA THR A 166 0.58 -4.89 4.54
C THR A 166 1.87 -5.08 5.37
N ALA A 167 2.84 -5.85 4.85
CA ALA A 167 4.12 -6.05 5.53
C ALA A 167 4.93 -4.75 5.67
N TYR A 168 4.83 -3.84 4.69
CA TYR A 168 5.51 -2.54 4.75
C TYR A 168 4.81 -1.53 5.67
N THR A 169 3.47 -1.57 5.77
CA THR A 169 2.70 -0.58 6.53
C THR A 169 2.43 -0.97 7.98
N ILE A 170 2.54 -2.26 8.36
CA ILE A 170 2.22 -2.71 9.73
C ILE A 170 3.10 -2.07 10.82
N ILE A 171 4.42 -1.92 10.57
CA ILE A 171 5.33 -1.34 11.56
C ILE A 171 5.09 0.18 11.70
N PRO A 172 5.01 0.97 10.60
CA PRO A 172 4.56 2.35 10.68
C PRO A 172 3.21 2.51 11.38
N PHE A 173 2.24 1.63 11.08
CA PHE A 173 0.94 1.64 11.74
C PHE A 173 1.04 1.49 13.25
N ILE A 174 1.75 0.47 13.75
CA ILE A 174 1.90 0.23 15.20
C ILE A 174 2.53 1.47 15.85
N THR A 175 3.57 2.01 15.22
CA THR A 175 4.30 3.17 15.74
C THR A 175 3.41 4.41 15.77
N CYS A 176 2.70 4.70 14.68
CA CYS A 176 1.73 5.79 14.61
C CYS A 176 0.61 5.62 15.64
N SER A 177 0.05 4.42 15.77
CA SER A 177 -1.06 4.16 16.70
C SER A 177 -0.64 4.34 18.16
N ILE A 178 0.55 3.86 18.53
CA ILE A 178 1.10 4.09 19.87
C ILE A 178 1.36 5.58 20.11
N ALA A 179 2.01 6.26 19.18
CA ALA A 179 2.28 7.71 19.29
C ALA A 179 0.98 8.52 19.42
N CYS A 180 -0.03 8.20 18.61
CA CYS A 180 -1.36 8.79 18.64
C CYS A 180 -2.01 8.63 20.01
N TYR A 181 -2.06 7.39 20.53
CA TYR A 181 -2.67 7.09 21.81
C TYR A 181 -1.97 7.82 22.97
N LEU A 182 -0.63 7.79 23.01
CA LEU A 182 0.14 8.45 24.06
C LEU A 182 -0.12 9.97 24.07
N VAL A 183 -0.12 10.61 22.90
CA VAL A 183 -0.39 12.06 22.81
C VAL A 183 -1.82 12.39 23.22
N LEU A 184 -2.82 11.64 22.74
CA LEU A 184 -4.22 11.85 23.12
C LEU A 184 -4.42 11.67 24.62
N MET A 185 -3.77 10.66 25.21
CA MET A 185 -3.84 10.37 26.64
C MET A 185 -3.21 11.48 27.48
N LEU A 186 -2.10 12.07 27.03
CA LEU A 186 -1.48 13.25 27.65
C LEU A 186 -2.35 14.51 27.49
N GLN A 187 -2.94 14.74 26.31
CA GLN A 187 -3.81 15.89 26.06
C GLN A 187 -5.10 15.88 26.89
N TYR A 188 -5.72 14.71 27.02
CA TYR A 188 -6.98 14.52 27.74
C TYR A 188 -6.79 13.98 29.16
N TRP A 189 -5.58 14.13 29.73
CA TRP A 189 -5.25 13.62 31.06
C TRP A 189 -6.16 14.15 32.17
N ASN A 190 -6.71 15.36 32.00
CA ASN A 190 -7.59 16.02 32.95
C ASN A 190 -8.92 15.26 33.14
N GLU A 191 -9.38 15.16 34.39
CA GLU A 191 -10.62 14.45 34.76
C GLU A 191 -11.88 14.99 34.07
N LYS A 192 -11.85 16.25 33.64
CA LYS A 192 -12.92 16.88 32.85
C LYS A 192 -13.22 16.14 31.53
N HIS A 193 -12.24 15.43 30.96
CA HIS A 193 -12.38 14.73 29.69
C HIS A 193 -12.37 13.22 29.88
N ILE A 194 -11.49 12.69 30.73
CA ILE A 194 -11.41 11.26 31.05
C ILE A 194 -11.47 11.10 32.57
N PRO A 195 -12.67 10.90 33.15
CA PRO A 195 -12.82 10.70 34.58
C PRO A 195 -12.18 9.38 35.02
N GLN A 196 -11.65 9.32 36.24
CA GLN A 196 -11.01 8.11 36.77
C GLN A 196 -12.03 7.00 37.05
N ARG A 197 -13.24 7.37 37.46
CA ARG A 197 -14.38 6.47 37.65
C ARG A 197 -15.57 6.93 36.82
N ILE A 198 -16.23 5.97 36.17
CA ILE A 198 -17.46 6.20 35.40
C ILE A 198 -18.54 5.32 36.01
N ASP A 199 -19.50 5.96 36.68
CA ASP A 199 -20.69 5.27 37.17
C ASP A 199 -21.69 5.21 36.03
N VAL A 200 -21.95 3.99 35.56
CA VAL A 200 -22.84 3.76 34.43
C VAL A 200 -24.19 3.32 34.98
N PRO A 201 -25.29 4.00 34.64
CA PRO A 201 -26.62 3.57 35.01
C PRO A 201 -26.89 2.12 34.57
N GLU A 202 -27.54 1.33 35.43
CA GLU A 202 -27.82 -0.10 35.19
C GLU A 202 -28.72 -0.33 33.95
N HIS A 203 -29.47 0.69 33.54
CA HIS A 203 -30.32 0.71 32.36
C HIS A 203 -29.56 0.80 31.01
N LEU A 204 -28.25 1.05 31.00
CA LEU A 204 -27.42 0.97 29.79
C LEU A 204 -27.16 -0.48 29.31
N ASN A 205 -27.84 -1.47 29.88
CA ASN A 205 -27.78 -2.85 29.44
C ASN A 205 -28.97 -3.20 28.52
N PRO A 206 -29.02 -2.81 27.22
CA PRO A 206 -30.06 -3.31 26.35
C PRO A 206 -29.75 -4.74 25.88
N PRO A 207 -30.56 -5.75 26.25
CA PRO A 207 -30.44 -7.08 25.68
C PRO A 207 -31.22 -7.10 24.36
N LYS A 208 -30.62 -6.58 23.28
CA LYS A 208 -31.05 -6.74 21.85
C LYS A 208 -30.11 -6.04 20.84
N ILE A 209 -28.81 -5.89 21.14
CA ILE A 209 -27.87 -5.12 20.29
C ILE A 209 -27.50 -5.86 18.99
N LEU A 210 -27.40 -7.20 19.02
CA LEU A 210 -27.33 -8.01 17.80
C LEU A 210 -28.74 -8.12 17.20
N ARG A 211 -29.06 -7.23 16.26
CA ARG A 211 -30.31 -7.29 15.47
C ARG A 211 -30.42 -8.61 14.72
N ASP A 212 -29.30 -9.11 14.18
CA ASP A 212 -29.27 -10.34 13.40
C ASP A 212 -27.98 -11.14 13.60
N ARG A 213 -28.07 -12.20 14.41
CA ARG A 213 -26.94 -13.10 14.69
C ARG A 213 -26.50 -13.90 13.46
N VAL A 214 -27.45 -14.33 12.61
CA VAL A 214 -27.14 -15.18 11.46
C VAL A 214 -26.48 -14.35 10.37
N GLY A 215 -27.04 -13.18 10.07
CA GLY A 215 -26.42 -12.21 9.16
C GLY A 215 -25.04 -11.76 9.63
N ALA A 216 -24.86 -11.57 10.93
CA ALA A 216 -23.55 -11.24 11.53
C ALA A 216 -22.50 -12.34 11.31
N THR A 217 -22.82 -13.58 11.66
CA THR A 217 -21.88 -14.70 11.49
C THR A 217 -21.57 -14.98 10.03
N PHE A 218 -22.59 -14.97 9.17
CA PHE A 218 -22.39 -15.18 7.74
C PHE A 218 -21.57 -14.05 7.13
N GLY A 219 -21.94 -12.79 7.38
CA GLY A 219 -21.22 -11.62 6.86
C GLY A 219 -19.77 -11.56 7.34
N GLY A 220 -19.50 -11.90 8.61
CA GLY A 220 -18.13 -11.94 9.15
C GLY A 220 -17.26 -13.00 8.49
N ILE A 221 -17.77 -14.24 8.36
CA ILE A 221 -17.07 -15.34 7.67
C ILE A 221 -16.88 -15.00 6.20
N TRP A 222 -17.88 -14.40 5.55
CA TRP A 222 -17.85 -14.01 4.14
C TRP A 222 -16.78 -12.95 3.87
N LEU A 223 -16.74 -11.89 4.70
CA LEU A 223 -15.71 -10.86 4.62
C LEU A 223 -14.31 -11.44 4.85
N ALA A 224 -14.13 -12.28 5.88
CA ALA A 224 -12.84 -12.92 6.15
C ALA A 224 -12.37 -13.80 4.98
N THR A 225 -13.28 -14.60 4.42
CA THR A 225 -13.01 -15.45 3.25
C THR A 225 -12.64 -14.59 2.04
N CYS A 226 -13.35 -13.48 1.81
CA CYS A 226 -13.05 -12.54 0.75
C CYS A 226 -11.65 -11.94 0.88
N LEU A 227 -11.28 -11.45 2.07
CA LEU A 227 -9.96 -10.89 2.36
C LEU A 227 -8.83 -11.91 2.18
N ILE A 228 -9.02 -13.14 2.68
CA ILE A 228 -8.05 -14.24 2.51
C ILE A 228 -7.90 -14.59 1.03
N MET A 229 -9.01 -14.71 0.29
CA MET A 229 -8.98 -15.04 -1.13
C MET A 229 -8.25 -13.97 -1.95
N VAL A 230 -8.48 -12.69 -1.63
CA VAL A 230 -7.75 -11.59 -2.25
C VAL A 230 -6.25 -11.65 -1.91
N MET A 231 -5.88 -11.97 -0.67
CA MET A 231 -4.48 -12.10 -0.25
C MET A 231 -3.77 -13.27 -0.92
N VAL A 232 -4.46 -14.38 -1.19
CA VAL A 232 -3.89 -15.54 -1.88
C VAL A 232 -3.82 -15.30 -3.39
N LEU A 233 -4.87 -14.75 -3.99
CA LEU A 233 -4.91 -14.51 -5.43
C LEU A 233 -4.04 -13.34 -5.88
N SER A 234 -3.60 -12.47 -4.95
CA SER A 234 -2.62 -11.43 -5.27
C SER A 234 -1.27 -11.98 -5.74
N PHE A 235 -0.91 -13.22 -5.35
CA PHE A 235 0.28 -13.91 -5.87
C PHE A 235 0.16 -14.33 -7.34
N PHE A 236 -1.06 -14.38 -7.87
CA PHE A 236 -1.36 -14.81 -9.24
C PHE A 236 -1.64 -13.64 -10.19
N HIS A 237 -1.35 -12.39 -9.78
CA HIS A 237 -1.55 -11.17 -10.59
C HIS A 237 -2.98 -11.01 -11.16
N VAL A 238 -3.98 -11.48 -10.41
CA VAL A 238 -5.39 -11.28 -10.77
C VAL A 238 -5.86 -9.91 -10.27
N ASP A 239 -6.51 -9.13 -11.14
CA ASP A 239 -7.09 -7.84 -10.74
C ASP A 239 -8.08 -8.02 -9.57
N VAL A 240 -7.88 -7.27 -8.50
CA VAL A 240 -8.59 -7.46 -7.23
C VAL A 240 -10.11 -7.25 -7.37
N TRP A 241 -10.54 -6.32 -8.22
CA TRP A 241 -11.96 -6.03 -8.43
C TRP A 241 -12.72 -7.23 -9.02
N LYS A 242 -12.05 -8.11 -9.80
CA LYS A 242 -12.64 -9.33 -10.35
C LYS A 242 -13.00 -10.35 -9.27
N ILE A 243 -12.35 -10.26 -8.11
CA ILE A 243 -12.64 -11.08 -6.93
C ILE A 243 -13.69 -10.38 -6.07
N MET A 244 -13.51 -9.09 -5.78
CA MET A 244 -14.41 -8.36 -4.88
C MET A 244 -15.85 -8.26 -5.39
N LEU A 245 -16.04 -8.05 -6.70
CA LEU A 245 -17.37 -7.86 -7.29
C LEU A 245 -18.27 -9.12 -7.15
N PRO A 246 -17.82 -10.34 -7.50
CA PRO A 246 -18.58 -11.56 -7.23
C PRO A 246 -18.90 -11.78 -5.75
N PHE A 247 -17.97 -11.49 -4.83
CA PHE A 247 -18.22 -11.60 -3.40
C PHE A 247 -19.30 -10.63 -2.91
N ALA A 248 -19.29 -9.39 -3.43
CA ALA A 248 -20.33 -8.40 -3.14
C ALA A 248 -21.68 -8.84 -3.73
N GLY A 249 -21.70 -9.33 -4.97
CA GLY A 249 -22.90 -9.88 -5.61
C GLY A 249 -23.48 -11.08 -4.87
N GLY A 250 -22.63 -12.00 -4.42
CA GLY A 250 -23.05 -13.15 -3.60
C GLY A 250 -23.63 -12.72 -2.26
N LYS A 251 -23.01 -11.75 -1.58
CA LYS A 251 -23.53 -11.17 -0.34
C LYS A 251 -24.88 -10.47 -0.56
N PHE A 252 -25.03 -9.77 -1.67
CA PHE A 252 -26.27 -9.11 -2.05
C PHE A 252 -27.43 -10.09 -2.26
N ILE A 253 -27.16 -11.18 -2.97
CA ILE A 253 -28.12 -12.26 -3.15
C ILE A 253 -28.51 -12.86 -1.80
N PHE A 254 -27.53 -13.14 -0.93
CA PHE A 254 -27.79 -13.62 0.42
C PHE A 254 -28.70 -12.66 1.21
N ASP A 255 -28.43 -11.35 1.19
CA ASP A 255 -29.22 -10.36 1.93
C ASP A 255 -30.67 -10.30 1.46
N ILE A 256 -30.90 -10.33 0.14
CA ILE A 256 -32.25 -10.38 -0.43
C ILE A 256 -32.97 -11.67 -0.04
N CYS A 257 -32.31 -12.82 -0.17
CA CYS A 257 -32.88 -14.12 0.18
C CYS A 257 -33.18 -14.21 1.68
N TRP A 258 -32.29 -13.70 2.53
CA TRP A 258 -32.42 -13.72 3.98
C TRP A 258 -33.52 -12.77 4.48
N ASP A 259 -33.62 -11.58 3.89
CA ASP A 259 -34.73 -10.65 4.15
C ASP A 259 -36.08 -11.26 3.72
N HIS A 260 -36.15 -11.84 2.52
CA HIS A 260 -37.36 -12.52 2.04
C HIS A 260 -37.76 -13.69 2.95
N TYR A 261 -36.79 -14.50 3.39
CA TYR A 261 -37.03 -15.58 4.34
C TYR A 261 -37.58 -15.07 5.68
N ARG A 262 -37.00 -13.99 6.23
CA ARG A 262 -37.46 -13.36 7.48
C ARG A 262 -38.85 -12.74 7.36
N TYR A 263 -39.18 -12.18 6.20
CA TYR A 263 -40.50 -11.65 5.90
C TYR A 263 -41.55 -12.77 5.76
N SER A 264 -41.21 -13.83 5.02
CA SER A 264 -42.09 -14.99 4.79
C SER A 264 -42.39 -15.77 6.07
N THR A 265 -41.39 -15.92 6.96
CA THR A 265 -41.53 -16.59 8.26
C THR A 265 -42.15 -15.71 9.36
N GLY A 266 -42.54 -14.46 9.07
CA GLY A 266 -43.21 -13.57 10.01
C GLY A 266 -42.33 -13.01 11.13
N LYS A 267 -41.00 -13.11 11.00
CA LYS A 267 -40.05 -12.51 11.97
C LYS A 267 -39.93 -10.99 11.83
N ILE A 268 -40.35 -10.44 10.69
CA ILE A 268 -40.46 -8.99 10.44
C ILE A 268 -41.96 -8.62 10.52
N PRO A 269 -42.35 -7.57 11.26
CA PRO A 269 -43.74 -7.13 11.33
C PRO A 269 -44.27 -6.78 9.93
N LYS A 270 -45.42 -7.36 9.54
CA LYS A 270 -46.13 -6.95 8.32
C LYS A 270 -46.81 -5.61 8.60
N LEU A 271 -46.76 -4.68 7.64
CA LEU A 271 -47.53 -3.44 7.70
C LEU A 271 -49.03 -3.79 7.74
N ASP A 272 -49.69 -3.55 8.87
CA ASP A 272 -51.14 -3.73 9.00
C ASP A 272 -51.88 -2.76 8.06
N GLU A 273 -52.79 -3.29 7.24
CA GLU A 273 -53.53 -2.52 6.23
C GLU A 273 -54.79 -1.80 6.75
N SER A 274 -55.05 -1.79 8.08
CA SER A 274 -56.39 -1.50 8.62
C SER A 274 -56.50 -0.40 9.70
N GLN A 275 -55.61 0.60 9.76
CA GLN A 275 -55.85 1.81 10.57
C GLN A 275 -55.55 3.11 9.82
N PRO A 276 -56.52 4.06 9.70
CA PRO A 276 -56.22 5.44 9.32
C PRO A 276 -55.59 6.12 10.54
N ARG A 277 -54.31 6.50 10.44
CA ARG A 277 -53.66 7.35 11.44
C ARG A 277 -53.70 8.79 10.97
N ASP A 278 -54.75 9.50 11.35
CA ASP A 278 -54.61 10.91 11.69
C ASP A 278 -53.78 10.95 13.00
N ASP A 279 -52.83 11.88 13.08
CA ASP A 279 -51.91 12.11 14.21
C ASP A 279 -50.81 11.06 14.44
N VAL A 280 -49.73 11.15 13.65
CA VAL A 280 -48.40 10.68 14.08
C VAL A 280 -47.55 11.89 14.46
N LYS A 281 -47.57 12.23 15.75
CA LYS A 281 -46.36 12.80 16.38
C LYS A 281 -45.24 11.78 16.15
N PHE A 282 -44.21 12.18 15.43
CA PHE A 282 -42.98 11.41 15.28
C PHE A 282 -42.39 11.17 16.67
N ALA A 283 -42.67 10.00 17.25
CA ALA A 283 -41.90 9.45 18.34
C ALA A 283 -40.58 8.98 17.75
N ASP A 284 -39.56 9.75 18.06
CA ASP A 284 -38.16 9.58 17.74
C ASP A 284 -37.63 8.33 18.48
N ASP A 285 -37.80 7.14 17.91
CA ASP A 285 -37.20 5.91 18.44
C ASP A 285 -37.02 4.84 17.35
N SER A 286 -35.89 4.90 16.65
CA SER A 286 -34.99 3.75 16.43
C SER A 286 -33.84 4.11 15.50
N MET A 287 -32.62 3.89 16.00
CA MET A 287 -31.35 4.08 15.29
C MET A 287 -31.36 3.49 13.87
N GLY A 288 -31.11 4.36 12.88
CA GLY A 288 -30.55 3.95 11.59
C GLY A 288 -30.98 4.70 10.33
N THR A 289 -31.94 5.63 10.40
CA THR A 289 -32.63 6.11 9.18
C THR A 289 -32.73 7.63 9.14
N THR A 290 -31.66 8.34 8.74
CA THR A 290 -31.79 9.69 8.15
C THR A 290 -30.48 10.11 7.46
N PHE A 291 -30.35 9.81 6.18
CA PHE A 291 -29.35 10.44 5.30
C PHE A 291 -29.93 10.47 3.89
N THR A 292 -30.57 11.60 3.53
CA THR A 292 -30.53 12.25 2.21
C THR A 292 -31.58 13.36 2.16
N THR A 293 -31.17 14.60 2.47
CA THR A 293 -31.57 15.85 1.79
C THR A 293 -30.82 17.03 2.41
N SER A 294 -29.57 17.28 1.99
CA SER A 294 -29.01 18.64 1.95
C SER A 294 -27.58 18.63 1.40
N SER A 295 -27.43 18.76 0.09
CA SER A 295 -26.28 19.46 -0.51
C SER A 295 -26.55 19.79 -1.98
N LEU A 296 -27.54 20.64 -2.24
CA LEU A 296 -27.58 21.49 -3.43
C LEU A 296 -28.69 22.53 -3.24
N GLY A 297 -28.29 23.81 -3.11
CA GLY A 297 -29.18 24.98 -3.18
C GLY A 297 -29.78 25.43 -1.85
N ASN A 298 -29.02 26.22 -1.07
CA ASN A 298 -29.61 27.15 -0.10
C ASN A 298 -29.01 28.54 -0.37
N ASP A 299 -29.49 29.16 -1.44
CA ASP A 299 -29.37 30.59 -1.73
C ASP A 299 -30.60 31.01 -2.55
N PHE A 300 -31.82 30.76 -2.05
CA PHE A 300 -33.03 31.44 -2.53
C PHE A 300 -34.24 31.18 -1.61
N GLU A 301 -34.21 31.64 -0.36
CA GLU A 301 -35.45 31.84 0.41
C GLU A 301 -35.22 32.80 1.59
N ARG A 302 -35.16 34.09 1.26
CA ARG A 302 -35.43 35.20 2.17
C ARG A 302 -36.39 36.14 1.47
N THR A 303 -37.69 35.94 1.69
CA THR A 303 -38.76 36.95 1.85
C THR A 303 -40.11 36.27 1.59
N VAL A 304 -40.86 36.02 2.66
CA VAL A 304 -42.32 35.89 2.56
C VAL A 304 -42.89 37.21 3.09
N PRO A 305 -43.44 38.10 2.25
CA PRO A 305 -44.32 39.14 2.72
C PRO A 305 -45.70 38.54 3.02
N SER A 306 -46.31 39.00 4.11
CA SER A 306 -47.73 38.82 4.45
C SER A 306 -48.67 39.19 3.29
N PRO A 307 -49.86 38.57 3.19
CA PRO A 307 -50.75 38.76 2.04
C PRO A 307 -51.39 40.16 2.06
N PRO A 308 -51.42 40.90 0.93
CA PRO A 308 -52.30 42.05 0.81
C PRO A 308 -53.71 41.64 0.39
N SER A 309 -54.64 42.49 0.79
CA SER A 309 -56.08 42.45 0.56
C SER A 309 -56.48 42.37 -0.91
N ILE A 310 -57.64 41.73 -1.10
CA ILE A 310 -58.44 41.67 -2.33
C ILE A 310 -58.73 43.09 -2.83
N ASP A 311 -58.41 43.37 -4.09
CA ASP A 311 -59.18 44.31 -4.91
C ASP A 311 -59.06 43.93 -6.40
N SER A 312 -60.17 44.13 -7.10
CA SER A 312 -60.50 43.78 -8.48
C SER A 312 -59.87 44.71 -9.52
N ASP A 313 -59.36 44.17 -10.64
CA ASP A 313 -59.94 44.39 -12.00
C ASP A 313 -59.00 43.98 -13.15
N SER A 314 -59.60 43.29 -14.15
CA SER A 314 -59.23 43.23 -15.59
C SER A 314 -57.83 42.70 -16.00
N THR A 315 -57.58 41.89 -17.05
CA THR A 315 -58.32 41.31 -18.18
C THR A 315 -57.39 40.29 -18.87
N ALA A 316 -58.00 39.29 -19.55
CA ALA A 316 -57.47 38.51 -20.69
C ALA A 316 -56.43 37.37 -20.48
N THR A 317 -56.95 36.22 -20.03
CA THR A 317 -56.80 34.87 -20.63
C THR A 317 -55.43 34.31 -21.05
N SER A 318 -54.94 33.35 -20.26
CA SER A 318 -54.62 32.00 -20.79
C SER A 318 -55.29 30.94 -19.91
N ASN A 319 -56.34 30.34 -20.47
CA ASN A 319 -57.25 29.42 -19.79
C ASN A 319 -56.65 28.02 -19.70
N LEU A 320 -56.22 27.62 -18.50
CA LEU A 320 -56.24 26.22 -18.09
C LEU A 320 -57.31 26.08 -17.00
N PRO A 321 -58.34 25.22 -17.14
CA PRO A 321 -59.44 25.17 -16.18
C PRO A 321 -58.90 24.86 -14.78
N SER A 322 -59.28 25.62 -13.77
CA SER A 322 -58.93 25.38 -12.36
C SER A 322 -59.25 23.94 -11.92
N ARG A 323 -60.29 23.33 -12.49
CA ARG A 323 -60.63 21.91 -12.33
C ARG A 323 -59.56 20.95 -12.88
N LEU A 324 -58.90 21.28 -13.98
CA LEU A 324 -57.86 20.45 -14.60
C LEU A 324 -56.56 20.50 -13.78
N LYS A 325 -56.20 21.68 -13.24
CA LYS A 325 -55.10 21.82 -12.28
C LYS A 325 -55.37 21.02 -10.99
N ASN A 326 -56.58 21.10 -10.44
CA ASN A 326 -56.95 20.36 -9.24
C ASN A 326 -57.00 18.84 -9.48
N ALA A 327 -57.49 18.40 -10.64
CA ALA A 327 -57.48 16.99 -11.02
C ALA A 327 -56.06 16.45 -11.27
N LEU A 328 -55.18 17.23 -11.90
CA LEU A 328 -53.77 16.88 -12.06
C LEU A 328 -53.04 16.85 -10.71
N LEU A 329 -53.32 17.81 -9.82
CA LEU A 329 -52.75 17.85 -8.48
C LEU A 329 -53.23 16.64 -7.64
N LEU A 330 -54.52 16.29 -7.72
CA LEU A 330 -55.08 15.10 -7.09
C LEU A 330 -54.47 13.81 -7.65
N ASN A 331 -54.30 13.71 -8.97
CA ASN A 331 -53.63 12.56 -9.58
C ASN A 331 -52.15 12.47 -9.19
N LEU A 332 -51.45 13.60 -9.10
CA LEU A 332 -50.06 13.67 -8.61
C LEU A 332 -49.96 13.25 -7.15
N ILE A 333 -50.88 13.70 -6.29
CA ILE A 333 -50.96 13.30 -4.88
C ILE A 333 -51.29 11.81 -4.76
N HIS A 334 -52.24 11.30 -5.53
CA HIS A 334 -52.64 9.89 -5.50
C HIS A 334 -51.52 8.97 -6.03
N LEU A 335 -50.82 9.41 -7.08
CA LEU A 335 -49.63 8.75 -7.60
C LEU A 335 -48.50 8.76 -6.56
N HIS A 336 -48.29 9.90 -5.90
CA HIS A 336 -47.30 10.06 -4.84
C HIS A 336 -47.61 9.14 -3.65
N LEU A 337 -48.86 9.08 -3.18
CA LEU A 337 -49.30 8.18 -2.12
C LEU A 337 -49.15 6.70 -2.51
N LYS A 338 -49.48 6.34 -3.76
CA LYS A 338 -49.30 4.96 -4.27
C LYS A 338 -47.82 4.58 -4.37
N LEU A 339 -46.97 5.48 -4.85
CA LEU A 339 -45.53 5.31 -4.88
C LEU A 339 -44.95 5.17 -3.47
N THR A 340 -45.33 6.04 -2.54
CA THR A 340 -44.89 6.00 -1.14
C THR A 340 -45.35 4.72 -0.45
N ARG A 341 -46.58 4.26 -0.69
CA ARG A 341 -47.09 3.00 -0.13
C ARG A 341 -46.36 1.78 -0.71
N ASN A 342 -46.10 1.76 -2.01
CA ASN A 342 -45.31 0.69 -2.64
C ASN A 342 -43.86 0.70 -2.13
N TYR A 343 -43.25 1.87 -1.99
CA TYR A 343 -41.94 2.03 -1.40
C TYR A 343 -41.89 1.51 0.03
N GLN A 344 -42.86 1.86 0.88
CA GLN A 344 -42.96 1.36 2.26
C GLN A 344 -43.14 -0.16 2.31
N LYS A 345 -43.96 -0.75 1.42
CA LYS A 345 -44.11 -2.21 1.30
C LYS A 345 -42.79 -2.88 0.92
N LEU A 346 -42.06 -2.34 -0.06
CA LEU A 346 -40.76 -2.86 -0.47
C LEU A 346 -39.70 -2.71 0.63
N ALA A 347 -39.68 -1.56 1.30
CA ALA A 347 -38.76 -1.27 2.40
C ALA A 347 -38.99 -2.18 3.62
N ALA A 348 -40.25 -2.52 3.92
CA ALA A 348 -40.58 -3.49 4.95
C ALA A 348 -40.22 -4.93 4.55
N HIS A 349 -40.27 -5.25 3.25
CA HIS A 349 -39.93 -6.58 2.74
C HIS A 349 -38.41 -6.82 2.65
N PHE A 350 -37.63 -5.79 2.29
CA PHE A 350 -36.17 -5.86 2.14
C PHE A 350 -35.44 -4.82 3.02
N PRO A 351 -35.56 -4.92 4.36
CA PRO A 351 -35.02 -3.90 5.26
C PRO A 351 -33.51 -3.72 5.14
N THR A 352 -32.75 -4.78 4.89
CA THR A 352 -31.28 -4.72 4.77
C THR A 352 -30.90 -3.90 3.54
N PHE A 353 -31.50 -4.18 2.38
CA PHE A 353 -31.22 -3.46 1.14
C PHE A 353 -31.53 -1.95 1.27
N PHE A 354 -32.71 -1.60 1.77
CA PHE A 354 -33.13 -0.20 1.90
C PHE A 354 -32.38 0.55 3.02
N THR A 355 -31.76 -0.16 3.97
CA THR A 355 -30.86 0.44 4.97
C THR A 355 -29.45 0.65 4.43
N VAL A 356 -28.94 -0.29 3.64
CA VAL A 356 -27.56 -0.29 3.12
C VAL A 356 -27.40 0.66 1.94
N LEU A 357 -28.34 0.64 0.99
CA LEU A 357 -28.25 1.41 -0.25
C LEU A 357 -27.96 2.92 -0.03
N PRO A 358 -28.68 3.66 0.84
CA PRO A 358 -28.39 5.08 1.06
C PRO A 358 -27.07 5.35 1.80
N ARG A 359 -26.49 4.33 2.47
CA ARG A 359 -25.21 4.43 3.18
C ARG A 359 -24.01 4.14 2.28
N LEU A 360 -24.22 3.63 1.07
CA LEU A 360 -23.15 3.41 0.11
C LEU A 360 -22.58 4.76 -0.37
N PRO A 361 -21.27 4.84 -0.64
CA PRO A 361 -20.61 6.09 -1.05
C PRO A 361 -20.86 6.42 -2.52
N PHE A 362 -22.11 6.45 -3.00
CA PHE A 362 -22.42 6.74 -4.41
C PHE A 362 -21.95 8.14 -4.83
N GLY A 363 -21.93 9.11 -3.91
CA GLY A 363 -21.38 10.45 -4.15
C GLY A 363 -19.87 10.45 -4.40
N LEU A 364 -19.14 9.44 -3.93
CA LEU A 364 -17.69 9.30 -4.13
C LEU A 364 -17.35 8.95 -5.57
N VAL A 365 -18.22 8.25 -6.29
CA VAL A 365 -18.00 7.82 -7.68
C VAL A 365 -17.81 9.01 -8.63
N PRO A 366 -18.77 9.95 -8.77
CA PRO A 366 -18.58 11.11 -9.64
C PRO A 366 -17.47 12.03 -9.15
N PHE A 367 -17.26 12.14 -7.82
CA PHE A 367 -16.15 12.91 -7.26
C PHE A 367 -14.79 12.32 -7.67
N THR A 368 -14.59 11.02 -7.54
CA THR A 368 -13.31 10.36 -7.85
C THR A 368 -13.03 10.42 -9.35
N PHE A 369 -14.03 10.18 -10.21
CA PHE A 369 -13.87 10.40 -11.65
C PHE A 369 -13.51 11.85 -11.97
N SER A 370 -14.09 12.82 -11.26
CA SER A 370 -13.70 14.23 -11.44
C SER A 370 -12.23 14.50 -11.12
N GLN A 371 -11.69 13.85 -10.07
CA GLN A 371 -10.28 13.99 -9.70
C GLN A 371 -9.37 13.35 -10.74
N PHE A 372 -9.69 12.15 -11.24
CA PHE A 372 -8.92 11.52 -12.30
C PHE A 372 -8.94 12.33 -13.60
N ILE A 373 -10.10 12.84 -14.02
CA ILE A 373 -10.22 13.69 -15.20
C ILE A 373 -9.40 14.98 -15.04
N LEU A 374 -9.45 15.62 -13.87
CA LEU A 374 -8.67 16.82 -13.59
C LEU A 374 -7.16 16.55 -13.66
N LEU A 375 -6.72 15.39 -13.16
CA LEU A 375 -5.31 15.00 -13.19
C LEU A 375 -4.84 14.60 -14.60
N GLU A 376 -5.69 13.98 -15.42
CA GLU A 376 -5.40 13.80 -16.85
C GLU A 376 -5.25 15.14 -17.57
N ALA A 377 -6.10 16.13 -17.26
CA ALA A 377 -5.95 17.47 -17.80
C ALA A 377 -4.62 18.11 -17.37
N LEU A 378 -4.26 17.98 -16.08
CA LEU A 378 -3.03 18.50 -15.52
C LEU A 378 -1.78 17.89 -16.18
N GLN A 379 -1.81 16.58 -16.42
CA GLN A 379 -0.76 15.85 -17.13
C GLN A 379 -0.66 16.28 -18.59
N HIS A 380 -1.79 16.41 -19.29
CA HIS A 380 -1.81 16.87 -20.68
C HIS A 380 -1.25 18.29 -20.84
N GLN A 381 -1.38 19.13 -19.82
CA GLN A 381 -0.80 20.48 -19.77
C GLN A 381 0.69 20.48 -19.34
N GLY A 382 1.29 19.32 -19.05
CA GLY A 382 2.71 19.18 -18.69
C GLY A 382 3.06 19.56 -17.24
N TRP A 383 2.07 19.87 -16.39
CA TRP A 383 2.31 20.27 -15.00
C TRP A 383 2.91 19.14 -14.16
N ILE A 384 2.52 17.89 -14.43
CA ILE A 384 3.07 16.72 -13.72
C ILE A 384 4.58 16.61 -13.94
N ASP A 385 5.07 16.86 -15.16
CA ASP A 385 6.51 16.82 -15.47
C ASP A 385 7.30 17.95 -14.81
N ILE A 386 6.66 19.11 -14.60
CA ILE A 386 7.25 20.23 -13.87
C ILE A 386 7.36 19.86 -12.38
N PHE A 387 6.29 19.34 -11.79
CA PHE A 387 6.30 18.91 -10.40
C PHE A 387 7.29 17.76 -10.16
N ALA A 388 7.40 16.81 -11.08
CA ALA A 388 8.39 15.74 -11.01
C ALA A 388 9.83 16.30 -11.04
N ARG A 389 10.12 17.29 -11.89
CA ARG A 389 11.43 17.96 -11.91
C ARG A 389 11.74 18.66 -10.59
N TRP A 390 10.80 19.45 -10.04
CA TRP A 390 10.98 20.09 -8.73
C TRP A 390 11.15 19.06 -7.61
N PHE A 391 10.41 17.96 -7.68
CA PHE A 391 10.50 16.86 -6.73
C PHE A 391 11.88 16.19 -6.76
N VAL A 392 12.42 15.91 -7.95
CA VAL A 392 13.77 15.33 -8.12
C VAL A 392 14.84 16.30 -7.62
N ILE A 393 14.73 17.60 -7.91
CA ILE A 393 15.67 18.62 -7.43
C ILE A 393 15.65 18.71 -5.90
N ALA A 394 14.46 18.76 -5.30
CA ALA A 394 14.32 18.89 -3.85
C ALA A 394 14.79 17.64 -3.09
N SER A 395 14.69 16.46 -3.71
CA SER A 395 15.03 15.19 -3.08
C SER A 395 16.41 14.65 -3.42
N ASN A 396 17.03 15.15 -4.49
CA ASN A 396 18.28 14.64 -5.06
C ASN A 396 18.27 13.10 -5.30
N LYS A 397 17.08 12.53 -5.56
CA LYS A 397 16.82 11.08 -5.68
C LYS A 397 17.25 10.22 -4.47
N GLN A 398 17.49 10.82 -3.31
CA GLN A 398 17.88 10.10 -2.09
C GLN A 398 16.64 9.61 -1.32
N ILE A 399 16.75 8.45 -0.67
CA ILE A 399 15.61 7.82 0.02
C ILE A 399 15.10 8.68 1.18
N ILE A 400 15.98 9.19 2.04
CA ILE A 400 15.58 9.94 3.24
C ILE A 400 14.84 11.23 2.89
N PRO A 401 15.36 12.13 2.02
CA PRO A 401 14.61 13.29 1.57
C PRO A 401 13.28 12.92 0.90
N ILE A 402 13.22 11.83 0.15
CA ILE A 402 11.98 11.39 -0.52
C ILE A 402 10.93 10.96 0.48
N VAL A 403 11.29 10.15 1.47
CA VAL A 403 10.36 9.70 2.52
C VAL A 403 9.76 10.90 3.23
N TRP A 404 10.58 11.87 3.63
CA TRP A 404 10.09 13.08 4.31
C TRP A 404 9.30 14.00 3.38
N LEU A 405 9.79 14.26 2.17
CA LEU A 405 9.14 15.17 1.22
C LEU A 405 7.75 14.64 0.82
N VAL A 406 7.66 13.36 0.45
CA VAL A 406 6.38 12.70 0.13
C VAL A 406 5.48 12.65 1.36
N GLY A 407 6.05 12.37 2.53
CA GLY A 407 5.32 12.29 3.78
C GLY A 407 4.65 13.60 4.17
N VAL A 408 5.44 14.68 4.20
CA VAL A 408 4.99 16.04 4.53
C VAL A 408 4.00 16.55 3.49
N LEU A 409 4.35 16.47 2.20
CA LEU A 409 3.47 16.94 1.12
C LEU A 409 2.16 16.15 1.10
N GLY A 410 2.20 14.83 1.33
CA GLY A 410 1.01 14.00 1.41
C GLY A 410 0.05 14.46 2.50
N VAL A 411 0.55 14.69 3.72
CA VAL A 411 -0.27 15.17 4.85
C VAL A 411 -0.87 16.55 4.56
N ILE A 412 -0.10 17.47 3.97
CA ILE A 412 -0.57 18.82 3.65
C ILE A 412 -1.62 18.77 2.54
N LEU A 413 -1.32 18.08 1.44
CA LEU A 413 -2.19 17.99 0.25
C LEU A 413 -3.51 17.29 0.54
N CYS A 414 -3.59 16.37 1.51
CA CYS A 414 -4.86 15.78 1.94
C CYS A 414 -5.92 16.83 2.34
N ASN A 415 -5.51 18.02 2.81
CA ASN A 415 -6.43 19.10 3.17
C ASN A 415 -6.80 20.01 1.99
N ILE A 416 -5.90 20.16 1.02
CA ILE A 416 -6.01 21.13 -0.07
C ILE A 416 -6.65 20.51 -1.31
N SER A 417 -6.28 19.26 -1.62
CA SER A 417 -6.73 18.53 -2.81
C SER A 417 -8.12 17.88 -2.65
N GLY A 418 -8.98 18.49 -1.82
CA GLY A 418 -10.34 18.05 -1.55
C GLY A 418 -10.44 16.86 -0.59
N THR A 419 -9.68 15.79 -0.81
CA THR A 419 -9.65 14.55 0.02
C THR A 419 -8.29 13.85 -0.06
N SER A 420 -8.04 12.89 0.83
CA SER A 420 -6.89 11.98 0.78
C SER A 420 -6.73 11.26 -0.57
N ILE A 421 -7.83 10.98 -1.27
CA ILE A 421 -7.84 10.33 -2.59
C ILE A 421 -7.17 11.21 -3.64
N GLY A 422 -7.58 12.48 -3.76
CA GLY A 422 -7.03 13.41 -4.75
C GLY A 422 -5.53 13.66 -4.57
N ALA A 423 -5.10 13.87 -3.32
CA ALA A 423 -3.69 14.03 -2.97
C ALA A 423 -2.84 12.79 -3.34
N THR A 424 -3.39 11.60 -3.08
CA THR A 424 -2.72 10.33 -3.38
C THR A 424 -2.52 10.12 -4.87
N ILE A 425 -3.54 10.39 -5.70
CA ILE A 425 -3.42 10.23 -7.15
C ILE A 425 -2.37 11.20 -7.72
N LEU A 426 -2.40 12.47 -7.29
CA LEU A 426 -1.45 13.49 -7.73
C LEU A 426 0.00 13.08 -7.40
N LEU A 427 0.28 12.74 -6.13
CA LEU A 427 1.63 12.36 -5.70
C LEU A 427 2.10 11.06 -6.35
N THR A 428 1.20 10.08 -6.54
CA THR A 428 1.53 8.84 -7.27
C THR A 428 2.04 9.15 -8.68
N LYS A 429 1.34 10.03 -9.43
CA LYS A 429 1.78 10.45 -10.77
C LYS A 429 3.11 11.19 -10.75
N ILE A 430 3.31 12.11 -9.79
CA ILE A 430 4.58 12.85 -9.65
C ILE A 430 5.75 11.91 -9.37
N ILE A 431 5.59 10.98 -8.42
CA ILE A 431 6.64 10.01 -8.07
C ILE A 431 6.94 9.11 -9.27
N ARG A 432 5.92 8.69 -10.03
CA ARG A 432 6.09 7.84 -11.22
C ARG A 432 6.78 8.56 -12.37
N ALA A 433 6.46 9.83 -12.60
CA ALA A 433 7.10 10.68 -13.59
C ALA A 433 8.55 11.08 -13.21
N SER A 434 8.93 10.94 -11.93
CA SER A 434 10.27 11.32 -11.43
C SER A 434 11.37 10.31 -11.74
N ASP A 435 11.03 9.14 -12.31
CA ASP A 435 11.96 8.06 -12.69
C ASP A 435 13.02 7.77 -11.61
N LEU A 436 12.50 7.37 -10.44
CA LEU A 436 13.29 7.03 -9.27
C LEU A 436 13.75 5.57 -9.32
N PRO A 437 14.91 5.23 -8.71
CA PRO A 437 15.31 3.85 -8.48
C PRO A 437 14.20 3.05 -7.78
N GLU A 438 14.12 1.74 -8.05
CA GLU A 438 12.99 0.91 -7.59
C GLU A 438 12.87 0.88 -6.05
N SER A 439 14.00 0.80 -5.33
CA SER A 439 14.04 0.86 -3.85
C SER A 439 13.47 2.18 -3.33
N THR A 440 13.89 3.29 -3.93
CA THR A 440 13.46 4.64 -3.61
C THR A 440 11.98 4.88 -3.95
N ALA A 441 11.51 4.38 -5.09
CA ALA A 441 10.11 4.48 -5.51
C ALA A 441 9.19 3.70 -4.56
N ARG A 442 9.61 2.52 -4.10
CA ARG A 442 8.88 1.75 -3.07
C ARG A 442 8.84 2.49 -1.74
N ALA A 443 9.96 3.08 -1.29
CA ALA A 443 9.99 3.89 -0.07
C ALA A 443 9.05 5.11 -0.17
N ALA A 444 9.01 5.77 -1.34
CA ALA A 444 8.06 6.84 -1.63
C ALA A 444 6.61 6.36 -1.55
N ALA A 445 6.29 5.20 -2.13
CA ALA A 445 4.95 4.61 -2.10
C ALA A 445 4.49 4.29 -0.66
N VAL A 446 5.36 3.71 0.16
CA VAL A 446 5.04 3.40 1.57
C VAL A 446 4.91 4.69 2.38
N SER A 447 5.77 5.69 2.16
CA SER A 447 5.64 7.01 2.77
C SER A 447 4.30 7.67 2.41
N LEU A 448 3.89 7.59 1.13
CA LEU A 448 2.60 8.08 0.67
C LEU A 448 1.42 7.35 1.33
N ALA A 449 1.54 6.03 1.55
CA ALA A 449 0.52 5.25 2.25
C ALA A 449 0.37 5.69 3.71
N VAL A 450 1.48 5.90 4.41
CA VAL A 450 1.46 6.44 5.78
C VAL A 450 0.84 7.84 5.79
N ALA A 451 1.33 8.72 4.92
CA ALA A 451 0.91 10.13 4.84
C ALA A 451 -0.57 10.31 4.49
N SER A 452 -1.10 9.54 3.53
CA SER A 452 -2.50 9.64 3.12
C SER A 452 -3.48 9.16 4.19
N ASN A 453 -3.10 8.16 5.00
CA ASN A 453 -3.94 7.68 6.10
C ASN A 453 -3.86 8.56 7.35
N ILE A 454 -2.66 9.01 7.76
CA ILE A 454 -2.56 9.94 8.90
C ILE A 454 -3.02 11.35 8.53
N GLY A 455 -2.85 11.76 7.27
CA GLY A 455 -3.30 13.05 6.73
C GLY A 455 -4.82 13.21 6.72
N ALA A 456 -5.56 12.10 6.86
CA ALA A 456 -6.99 12.12 7.14
C ALA A 456 -7.33 12.59 8.57
N VAL A 457 -6.39 12.48 9.53
CA VAL A 457 -6.51 12.89 10.93
C VAL A 457 -6.07 14.35 11.11
N ASN A 458 -6.58 15.26 10.28
CA ASN A 458 -5.99 16.60 10.14
C ASN A 458 -7.00 17.75 10.37
N ILE A 459 -6.65 18.96 9.90
CA ILE A 459 -7.27 20.25 10.24
C ILE A 459 -8.69 20.38 9.69
N THR A 460 -9.03 19.72 8.57
CA THR A 460 -10.35 19.82 7.90
C THR A 460 -11.14 18.51 7.94
N PHE A 461 -12.47 18.60 8.11
CA PHE A 461 -13.33 17.42 8.06
C PHE A 461 -13.40 16.80 6.66
N SER A 462 -13.21 17.62 5.61
CA SER A 462 -13.20 17.17 4.23
C SER A 462 -11.95 16.39 3.85
N ALA A 463 -10.89 16.40 4.69
CA ALA A 463 -9.65 15.68 4.40
C ALA A 463 -9.89 14.19 4.14
N SER A 464 -10.95 13.60 4.69
CA SER A 464 -11.35 12.22 4.43
C SER A 464 -12.88 12.06 4.35
N LEU A 465 -13.35 11.05 3.60
CA LEU A 465 -14.77 10.70 3.55
C LEU A 465 -15.36 10.33 4.93
N PRO A 466 -14.65 9.55 5.78
CA PRO A 466 -15.09 9.32 7.15
C PRO A 466 -15.30 10.61 7.96
N GLY A 467 -14.50 11.66 7.71
CA GLY A 467 -14.66 12.97 8.36
C GLY A 467 -15.99 13.66 8.05
N LEU A 468 -16.42 13.62 6.78
CA LEU A 468 -17.72 14.16 6.38
C LEU A 468 -18.89 13.38 6.99
N LEU A 469 -18.78 12.04 7.03
CA LEU A 469 -19.77 11.18 7.68
C LEU A 469 -19.87 11.47 9.17
N TRP A 470 -18.72 11.56 9.85
CA TRP A 470 -18.64 11.83 11.29
C TRP A 470 -19.34 13.13 11.67
N VAL A 471 -19.04 14.24 11.00
CA VAL A 471 -19.68 15.55 11.27
C VAL A 471 -21.20 15.48 11.09
N SER A 472 -21.67 14.83 10.02
CA SER A 472 -23.11 14.75 9.78
C SER A 472 -23.83 13.90 10.82
N ILE A 473 -23.20 12.82 11.31
CA ILE A 473 -23.76 12.01 12.40
C ILE A 473 -23.88 12.88 13.67
N LEU A 474 -22.82 13.61 14.02
CA LEU A 474 -22.82 14.47 15.20
C LEU A 474 -23.89 15.56 15.12
N LYS A 475 -24.03 16.20 13.95
CA LYS A 475 -25.05 17.21 13.71
C LYS A 475 -26.46 16.64 13.89
N ASN A 476 -26.71 15.45 13.36
CA ASN A 476 -28.00 14.76 13.52
C ASN A 476 -28.30 14.37 14.97
N LYS A 477 -27.26 14.21 15.80
CA LYS A 477 -27.37 13.94 17.24
C LYS A 477 -27.34 15.21 18.11
N GLY A 478 -27.46 16.39 17.50
CA GLY A 478 -27.49 17.67 18.22
C GLY A 478 -26.12 18.15 18.74
N ILE A 479 -25.02 17.46 18.41
CA ILE A 479 -23.66 17.86 18.79
C ILE A 479 -23.05 18.70 17.67
N GLN A 480 -22.89 20.01 17.91
CA GLN A 480 -22.20 20.88 16.96
C GLN A 480 -20.69 20.93 17.23
N PHE A 481 -19.93 20.24 16.39
CA PHE A 481 -18.46 20.21 16.46
C PHE A 481 -17.84 21.22 15.49
N LYS A 482 -17.16 22.26 16.00
CA LYS A 482 -16.54 23.30 15.18
C LYS A 482 -15.21 22.83 14.56
N GLN A 483 -14.93 23.28 13.33
CA GLN A 483 -13.69 22.94 12.61
C GLN A 483 -12.42 23.31 13.38
N TRP A 484 -12.37 24.51 13.97
CA TRP A 484 -11.20 24.95 14.75
C TRP A 484 -10.93 24.02 15.94
N LYS A 485 -11.98 23.56 16.62
CA LYS A 485 -11.87 22.66 17.77
C LYS A 485 -11.30 21.32 17.35
N PHE A 486 -11.76 20.82 16.20
CA PHE A 486 -11.25 19.59 15.59
C PHE A 486 -9.79 19.70 15.21
N ALA A 487 -9.41 20.78 14.52
CA ALA A 487 -8.03 21.05 14.16
C ALA A 487 -7.12 21.09 15.39
N LYS A 488 -7.49 21.89 16.41
CA LYS A 488 -6.69 22.04 17.64
C LYS A 488 -6.37 20.70 18.31
N TRP A 489 -7.35 19.81 18.42
CA TRP A 489 -7.16 18.53 19.10
C TRP A 489 -6.38 17.52 18.25
N ASN A 490 -6.52 17.55 16.92
CA ASN A 490 -5.82 16.62 16.03
C ASN A 490 -4.40 17.05 15.64
N THR A 491 -4.03 18.35 15.73
CA THR A 491 -2.71 18.83 15.29
C THR A 491 -1.54 18.10 16.00
N LEU A 492 -1.58 17.97 17.33
CA LEU A 492 -0.46 17.36 18.05
C LEU A 492 -0.37 15.83 17.83
N PRO A 493 -1.47 15.05 17.89
CA PRO A 493 -1.43 13.65 17.49
C PRO A 493 -0.90 13.47 16.06
N LEU A 494 -1.31 14.31 15.11
CA LEU A 494 -0.84 14.26 13.74
C LEU A 494 0.67 14.45 13.62
N VAL A 495 1.23 15.49 14.24
CA VAL A 495 2.67 15.77 14.19
C VAL A 495 3.46 14.62 14.82
N ALA A 496 2.97 14.06 15.93
CA ALA A 496 3.61 12.91 16.57
C ALA A 496 3.54 11.64 15.72
N MET A 497 2.39 11.33 15.14
CA MET A 497 2.23 10.20 14.21
C MET A 497 3.12 10.35 12.98
N MET A 498 3.20 11.55 12.41
CA MET A 498 4.01 11.84 11.25
C MET A 498 5.50 11.65 11.55
N GLY A 499 5.99 12.22 12.66
CA GLY A 499 7.38 12.03 13.09
C GLY A 499 7.72 10.57 13.36
N ALA A 500 6.84 9.86 14.06
CA ALA A 500 7.05 8.45 14.40
C ALA A 500 6.97 7.52 13.18
N GLY A 501 5.94 7.69 12.35
CA GLY A 501 5.71 6.87 11.16
C GLY A 501 6.79 7.05 10.09
N LEU A 502 7.14 8.30 9.77
CA LEU A 502 8.19 8.59 8.79
C LEU A 502 9.59 8.26 9.35
N GLY A 503 9.83 8.52 10.64
CA GLY A 503 11.09 8.17 11.30
C GLY A 503 11.37 6.67 11.25
N VAL A 504 10.38 5.82 11.54
CA VAL A 504 10.52 4.37 11.42
C VAL A 504 10.81 3.93 9.98
N LEU A 505 10.18 4.56 8.98
CA LEU A 505 10.48 4.27 7.58
C LEU A 505 11.92 4.60 7.21
N VAL A 506 12.45 5.72 7.70
CA VAL A 506 13.86 6.10 7.49
C VAL A 506 14.79 5.06 8.10
N THR A 507 14.59 4.68 9.37
CA THR A 507 15.43 3.66 10.04
C THR A 507 15.39 2.31 9.34
N ARG A 508 14.24 1.93 8.76
CA ARG A 508 14.10 0.69 7.97
C ARG A 508 14.74 0.81 6.59
N SER A 509 14.78 2.01 6.02
CA SER A 509 15.40 2.27 4.71
C SER A 509 16.92 2.37 4.75
N GLU A 510 17.50 2.53 5.94
CA GLU A 510 18.96 2.52 6.14
C GLU A 510 19.58 1.11 6.05
N ASP A 511 18.76 0.05 6.00
CA ASP A 511 19.20 -1.29 5.60
C ASP A 511 19.59 -1.30 4.12
N LYS A 512 20.76 -0.73 3.80
CA LYS A 512 21.34 -0.76 2.46
C LYS A 512 21.35 -2.19 1.97
N THR A 513 20.85 -2.40 0.76
CA THR A 513 20.94 -3.73 0.15
C THR A 513 22.42 -4.11 0.05
N LEU A 514 22.75 -5.39 0.19
CA LEU A 514 24.16 -5.81 0.14
C LEU A 514 24.82 -5.38 -1.19
N VAL A 515 24.03 -5.30 -2.26
CA VAL A 515 24.44 -4.78 -3.57
C VAL A 515 24.77 -3.28 -3.52
N GLU A 516 23.98 -2.47 -2.84
CA GLU A 516 24.27 -1.04 -2.64
C GLU A 516 25.48 -0.80 -1.73
N LEU A 517 25.70 -1.67 -0.75
CA LEU A 517 26.89 -1.65 0.10
C LEU A 517 28.13 -1.98 -0.73
N LEU A 518 28.13 -3.13 -1.40
CA LEU A 518 29.27 -3.68 -2.12
C LEU A 518 29.58 -2.97 -3.44
N GLN A 519 28.61 -2.27 -4.04
CA GLN A 519 28.76 -1.64 -5.36
C GLN A 519 29.48 -2.55 -6.37
N PRO A 520 28.97 -3.78 -6.61
CA PRO A 520 29.63 -4.75 -7.48
C PRO A 520 29.66 -4.24 -8.93
N ILE A 521 30.56 -4.79 -9.75
CA ILE A 521 30.57 -4.50 -11.18
C ILE A 521 29.35 -5.18 -11.84
N PRO A 522 28.42 -4.41 -12.43
CA PRO A 522 27.11 -4.95 -12.87
C PRO A 522 27.21 -5.98 -14.00
N ASP A 523 28.25 -5.91 -14.84
CA ASP A 523 28.44 -6.81 -16.00
C ASP A 523 29.38 -8.01 -15.75
N ALA A 524 29.78 -8.26 -14.51
CA ALA A 524 30.71 -9.34 -14.15
C ALA A 524 30.03 -10.70 -13.86
N SER A 525 28.71 -10.83 -14.06
CA SER A 525 27.96 -12.07 -13.79
C SER A 525 27.90 -13.02 -15.00
N TYR A 526 27.83 -14.33 -14.73
CA TYR A 526 27.59 -15.37 -15.73
C TYR A 526 26.20 -15.29 -16.41
N THR A 527 25.25 -14.56 -15.82
CA THR A 527 23.87 -14.36 -16.30
C THR A 527 23.70 -13.15 -17.22
N ARG A 528 24.77 -12.45 -17.60
CA ARG A 528 24.71 -11.24 -18.43
C ARG A 528 24.12 -11.49 -19.83
N ASP A 529 23.47 -10.48 -20.41
CA ASP A 529 22.89 -10.56 -21.76
C ASP A 529 24.00 -10.49 -22.83
N ARG A 530 24.25 -11.64 -23.45
CA ARG A 530 25.29 -11.82 -24.46
C ARG A 530 25.05 -11.04 -25.75
N ARG A 531 23.83 -10.60 -26.02
CA ARG A 531 23.47 -9.87 -27.26
C ARG A 531 23.71 -8.36 -27.16
N VAL A 532 23.70 -7.82 -25.94
CA VAL A 532 23.80 -6.38 -25.68
C VAL A 532 25.20 -6.00 -25.20
N SER A 533 25.89 -6.88 -24.47
CA SER A 533 27.23 -6.64 -23.94
C SER A 533 28.32 -7.25 -24.83
N PRO A 534 29.14 -6.45 -25.54
CA PRO A 534 30.22 -6.97 -26.38
C PRO A 534 31.31 -7.68 -25.55
N PRO A 535 32.04 -8.67 -26.10
CA PRO A 535 31.86 -9.30 -27.42
C PRO A 535 30.80 -10.43 -27.40
N ASN A 536 30.17 -10.68 -28.56
CA ASN A 536 29.32 -11.85 -28.82
C ASN A 536 30.17 -13.14 -28.78
N SER A 537 30.33 -13.76 -27.61
CA SER A 537 31.26 -14.89 -27.39
C SER A 537 30.68 -16.27 -27.70
N ALA A 538 29.88 -16.41 -28.76
CA ALA A 538 29.35 -17.72 -29.18
C ALA A 538 30.45 -18.54 -29.86
N CYS A 539 31.07 -19.49 -29.16
CA CYS A 539 32.09 -20.35 -29.77
C CYS A 539 31.46 -21.35 -30.75
N LEU A 540 32.24 -21.68 -31.80
CA LEU A 540 31.92 -22.71 -32.79
C LEU A 540 31.47 -24.03 -32.12
N PRO A 541 30.45 -24.73 -32.68
CA PRO A 541 29.99 -25.99 -32.12
C PRO A 541 31.12 -27.04 -32.05
N GLY A 542 31.37 -27.59 -30.86
CA GLY A 542 32.29 -28.72 -30.67
C GLY A 542 33.68 -28.36 -30.12
N THR A 543 34.23 -27.17 -30.38
CA THR A 543 35.61 -26.80 -30.01
C THR A 543 35.88 -26.73 -28.51
N ARG A 544 34.88 -26.38 -27.68
CA ARG A 544 35.03 -26.25 -26.23
C ARG A 544 34.72 -27.50 -25.40
N LYS A 545 34.13 -28.54 -26.02
CA LYS A 545 33.57 -29.68 -25.28
C LYS A 545 34.62 -30.48 -24.51
N VAL A 546 35.81 -30.67 -25.11
CA VAL A 546 36.90 -31.42 -24.49
C VAL A 546 37.44 -30.71 -23.27
N VAL A 547 37.70 -29.40 -23.38
CA VAL A 547 38.25 -28.59 -22.29
C VAL A 547 37.25 -28.43 -21.15
N ILE A 548 35.98 -28.16 -21.46
CA ILE A 548 34.91 -28.14 -20.46
C ILE A 548 34.79 -29.48 -19.75
N LYS A 549 34.88 -30.61 -20.47
CA LYS A 549 34.85 -31.94 -19.84
C LYS A 549 36.02 -32.13 -18.87
N VAL A 550 37.22 -31.66 -19.21
CA VAL A 550 38.39 -31.71 -18.31
C VAL A 550 38.16 -30.87 -17.05
N ILE A 551 37.63 -29.65 -17.21
CA ILE A 551 37.33 -28.75 -16.08
C ILE A 551 36.24 -29.37 -15.19
N LEU A 552 35.13 -29.83 -15.76
CA LEU A 552 34.02 -30.44 -15.00
C LEU A 552 34.46 -31.72 -14.28
N THR A 553 35.29 -32.56 -14.90
CA THR A 553 35.84 -33.77 -14.27
C THR A 553 36.74 -33.39 -13.10
N TRP A 554 37.54 -32.34 -13.26
CA TRP A 554 38.33 -31.80 -12.16
C TRP A 554 37.40 -31.30 -11.05
N VAL A 555 36.47 -30.38 -11.32
CA VAL A 555 35.56 -29.75 -10.34
C VAL A 555 34.77 -30.78 -9.54
N SER A 556 34.25 -31.81 -10.19
CA SER A 556 33.49 -32.89 -9.55
C SER A 556 34.33 -33.90 -8.78
N SER A 557 35.67 -33.86 -8.89
CA SER A 557 36.54 -34.75 -8.11
C SER A 557 36.41 -34.44 -6.61
N SER A 558 36.43 -35.46 -5.76
CA SER A 558 36.42 -35.22 -4.31
C SER A 558 37.70 -34.52 -3.86
N VAL A 559 37.54 -33.53 -2.98
CA VAL A 559 38.61 -32.71 -2.42
C VAL A 559 39.58 -33.55 -1.58
N LEU A 560 39.13 -34.69 -1.06
CA LEU A 560 39.98 -35.64 -0.33
C LEU A 560 41.07 -36.25 -1.22
N PHE A 561 40.76 -36.47 -2.50
CA PHE A 561 41.66 -37.11 -3.47
C PHE A 561 42.38 -36.12 -4.39
N GLN A 562 41.77 -34.96 -4.66
CA GLN A 562 42.35 -33.92 -5.51
C GLN A 562 42.44 -32.60 -4.74
N ARG A 563 43.62 -32.33 -4.16
CA ARG A 563 43.90 -31.12 -3.34
C ARG A 563 44.37 -29.92 -4.15
N LYS A 564 44.50 -30.05 -5.48
CA LYS A 564 44.78 -28.93 -6.37
C LYS A 564 43.50 -28.14 -6.60
N HIS A 565 43.36 -27.02 -5.88
CA HIS A 565 42.17 -26.17 -5.82
C HIS A 565 42.11 -25.10 -6.92
N ILE A 566 43.23 -24.84 -7.58
CA ILE A 566 43.34 -23.85 -8.64
C ILE A 566 43.57 -24.57 -9.98
N PHE A 567 42.76 -24.22 -10.98
CA PHE A 567 42.95 -24.62 -12.38
C PHE A 567 43.30 -23.38 -13.20
N TYR A 568 44.51 -23.33 -13.74
CA TYR A 568 44.98 -22.21 -14.55
C TYR A 568 44.97 -22.61 -16.03
N LEU A 569 44.17 -21.87 -16.80
CA LEU A 569 43.95 -22.06 -18.23
C LEU A 569 44.59 -20.89 -18.99
N TYR A 570 45.68 -21.16 -19.71
CA TYR A 570 46.44 -20.14 -20.41
C TYR A 570 46.56 -20.42 -21.91
N GLY A 571 46.94 -19.40 -22.69
CA GLY A 571 47.13 -19.50 -24.14
C GLY A 571 47.12 -18.12 -24.82
N TYR A 572 47.37 -18.07 -26.13
CA TYR A 572 47.46 -16.82 -26.90
C TYR A 572 46.11 -16.12 -27.11
N ALA A 573 46.12 -14.83 -27.47
CA ALA A 573 44.89 -14.09 -27.80
C ALA A 573 44.12 -14.80 -28.93
N GLY A 574 42.79 -14.88 -28.82
CA GLY A 574 41.94 -15.58 -29.80
C GLY A 574 41.84 -17.11 -29.62
N SER A 575 42.53 -17.73 -28.66
CA SER A 575 42.45 -19.18 -28.39
C SER A 575 41.13 -19.66 -27.77
N GLY A 576 40.18 -18.75 -27.52
CA GLY A 576 38.86 -19.09 -26.99
C GLY A 576 38.78 -19.29 -25.48
N LYS A 577 39.81 -18.92 -24.69
CA LYS A 577 39.81 -18.89 -23.21
C LYS A 577 38.55 -18.23 -22.64
N SER A 578 38.34 -16.99 -23.05
CA SER A 578 37.18 -16.11 -22.79
C SER A 578 35.84 -16.72 -23.21
N ALA A 579 35.87 -17.61 -24.19
CA ALA A 579 34.67 -18.28 -24.70
C ALA A 579 34.36 -19.55 -23.89
N ILE A 580 35.39 -20.13 -23.24
CA ILE A 580 35.31 -21.24 -22.29
C ILE A 580 34.93 -20.73 -20.89
N ALA A 581 35.42 -19.55 -20.49
CA ALA A 581 35.15 -18.91 -19.21
C ALA A 581 34.01 -17.85 -19.23
N GLN A 582 33.57 -17.43 -20.42
CA GLN A 582 32.49 -16.46 -20.72
C GLN A 582 32.83 -14.99 -20.33
N GLU A 583 33.32 -14.20 -21.30
CA GLU A 583 33.85 -12.82 -21.15
C GLU A 583 33.07 -11.77 -21.98
N ASN A 584 32.96 -10.45 -21.68
CA ASN A 584 33.95 -9.53 -21.09
C ASN A 584 33.44 -8.25 -20.34
N ALA A 585 34.34 -7.77 -19.45
CA ALA A 585 34.62 -6.48 -18.78
C ALA A 585 33.59 -5.35 -18.60
N GLY A 586 33.31 -5.00 -17.33
CA GLY A 586 33.07 -3.61 -16.90
C GLY A 586 34.34 -2.99 -16.32
N ASP A 587 34.51 -1.68 -16.45
CA ASP A 587 35.66 -0.82 -16.04
C ASP A 587 36.75 -1.51 -15.18
N ARG A 588 37.75 -2.11 -15.84
CA ARG A 588 38.77 -3.05 -15.28
C ARG A 588 40.11 -2.41 -14.90
N SER A 589 40.19 -1.09 -14.73
CA SER A 589 41.47 -0.42 -14.48
C SER A 589 42.14 -0.81 -13.14
N GLN A 590 41.42 -1.39 -12.17
CA GLN A 590 41.98 -1.79 -10.85
C GLN A 590 41.34 -3.07 -10.30
N ILE A 591 42.16 -4.06 -9.87
CA ILE A 591 41.70 -5.32 -9.23
C ILE A 591 40.99 -5.10 -7.89
N GLY A 592 41.08 -3.90 -7.32
CA GLY A 592 40.53 -3.52 -6.02
C GLY A 592 39.02 -3.72 -5.85
N ARG A 593 38.23 -3.85 -6.93
CA ARG A 593 36.77 -4.12 -6.86
C ARG A 593 36.39 -5.60 -6.96
N LEU A 594 37.37 -6.47 -7.16
CA LEU A 594 37.18 -7.92 -7.22
C LEU A 594 36.57 -8.49 -5.92
N PRO A 595 37.03 -8.12 -4.70
CA PRO A 595 36.46 -8.67 -3.47
C PRO A 595 34.98 -8.34 -3.31
N ASP A 596 34.57 -7.12 -3.67
CA ASP A 596 33.19 -6.66 -3.51
C ASP A 596 32.25 -7.39 -4.49
N THR A 597 32.71 -7.57 -5.72
CA THR A 597 31.97 -8.30 -6.77
C THR A 597 31.83 -9.79 -6.39
N LEU A 598 32.91 -10.41 -5.93
CA LEU A 598 32.88 -11.80 -5.47
C LEU A 598 31.97 -11.98 -4.25
N ALA A 599 32.03 -11.06 -3.28
CA ALA A 599 31.17 -11.11 -2.09
C ALA A 599 29.69 -10.97 -2.44
N CYS A 600 29.36 -10.11 -3.41
CA CYS A 600 27.98 -9.94 -3.86
C CYS A 600 27.46 -11.20 -4.57
N GLN A 601 28.25 -11.77 -5.47
CA GLN A 601 27.91 -13.01 -6.16
C GLN A 601 27.82 -14.19 -5.20
N LEU A 602 28.72 -14.25 -4.21
CA LEU A 602 28.71 -15.26 -3.15
C LEU A 602 27.44 -15.18 -2.31
N ALA A 603 27.04 -13.98 -1.88
CA ALA A 603 25.79 -13.76 -1.14
C ALA A 603 24.54 -14.13 -1.94
N THR A 604 24.61 -14.03 -3.27
CA THR A 604 23.51 -14.40 -4.16
C THR A 604 23.42 -15.92 -4.33
N ALA A 605 24.57 -16.59 -4.46
CA ALA A 605 24.64 -18.04 -4.64
C ALA A 605 24.47 -18.82 -3.31
N LEU A 606 24.94 -18.25 -2.21
CA LEU A 606 24.87 -18.79 -0.85
C LEU A 606 24.30 -17.72 0.10
N PRO A 607 22.97 -17.60 0.21
CA PRO A 607 22.30 -16.57 1.01
C PRO A 607 22.74 -16.52 2.48
N GLU A 608 23.21 -17.63 3.04
CA GLU A 608 23.74 -17.73 4.40
C GLU A 608 25.01 -16.88 4.64
N THR A 609 25.74 -16.55 3.58
CA THR A 609 26.92 -15.68 3.68
C THR A 609 26.54 -14.20 3.78
N ALA A 610 25.35 -13.79 3.30
CA ALA A 610 24.90 -12.40 3.30
C ALA A 610 24.94 -11.73 4.70
N PRO A 611 24.41 -12.33 5.79
CA PRO A 611 24.50 -11.71 7.11
C PRO A 611 25.93 -11.63 7.66
N LEU A 612 26.80 -12.58 7.29
CA LEU A 612 28.22 -12.58 7.71
C LEU A 612 28.99 -11.45 7.00
N ILE A 613 28.72 -11.26 5.70
CA ILE A 613 29.32 -10.18 4.91
C ILE A 613 28.84 -8.83 5.43
N ARG A 614 27.54 -8.67 5.74
CA ARG A 614 27.04 -7.44 6.38
C ARG A 614 27.73 -7.15 7.70
N ALA A 615 27.81 -8.13 8.59
CA ALA A 615 28.48 -7.96 9.88
C ALA A 615 29.96 -7.57 9.74
N ALA A 616 30.65 -8.08 8.71
CA ALA A 616 32.02 -7.68 8.42
C ALA A 616 32.11 -6.21 7.97
N ILE A 617 31.21 -5.78 7.07
CA ILE A 617 31.15 -4.39 6.57
C ILE A 617 30.74 -3.41 7.68
N ASP A 618 29.80 -3.79 8.54
CA ASP A 618 29.33 -2.98 9.66
C ASP A 618 30.43 -2.82 10.72
N GLY A 619 31.28 -3.84 10.89
CA GLY A 619 32.42 -3.80 11.80
C GLY A 619 33.63 -3.03 11.26
N ASP A 620 33.84 -3.02 9.95
CA ASP A 620 34.91 -2.28 9.28
C ASP A 620 34.44 -1.71 7.93
N PRO A 621 33.93 -0.45 7.91
CA PRO A 621 33.43 0.19 6.71
C PRO A 621 34.52 0.45 5.63
N GLU A 622 35.81 0.39 5.97
CA GLU A 622 36.89 0.58 4.98
C GLU A 622 36.99 -0.60 4.00
N LEU A 623 36.33 -1.73 4.29
CA LEU A 623 36.35 -2.94 3.46
C LEU A 623 35.76 -2.76 2.05
N VAL A 624 34.93 -1.72 1.82
CA VAL A 624 34.10 -1.60 0.60
C VAL A 624 34.34 -0.30 -0.17
N SER A 625 35.35 0.48 0.20
CA SER A 625 35.70 1.71 -0.51
C SER A 625 36.56 1.42 -1.76
N ALA A 626 36.22 2.04 -2.89
CA ALA A 626 37.06 2.04 -4.09
C ALA A 626 38.46 2.66 -3.86
N GLN A 627 38.64 3.38 -2.75
CA GLN A 627 39.90 4.01 -2.31
C GLN A 627 40.34 3.44 -0.95
N SER A 628 39.97 2.19 -0.65
CA SER A 628 40.35 1.52 0.58
C SER A 628 41.87 1.52 0.75
N ARG A 629 42.35 1.87 1.95
CA ARG A 629 43.77 1.75 2.32
C ARG A 629 44.14 0.33 2.73
N LEU A 630 43.15 -0.56 2.82
CA LEU A 630 43.34 -1.94 3.18
C LEU A 630 43.94 -2.74 2.02
N VAL A 631 44.89 -3.58 2.39
CA VAL A 631 45.56 -4.55 1.53
C VAL A 631 44.52 -5.53 0.95
N LEU A 632 44.63 -5.86 -0.34
CA LEU A 632 43.60 -6.60 -1.10
C LEU A 632 43.25 -7.95 -0.45
N GLY A 633 44.26 -8.64 0.08
CA GLY A 633 44.14 -9.91 0.77
C GLY A 633 43.31 -9.83 2.05
N ALA A 634 43.35 -8.72 2.78
CA ALA A 634 42.51 -8.52 3.97
C ALA A 634 41.02 -8.44 3.58
N ARG A 635 40.72 -7.72 2.50
CA ARG A 635 39.35 -7.60 1.96
C ARG A 635 38.82 -8.94 1.45
N LEU A 636 39.63 -9.70 0.71
CA LEU A 636 39.28 -11.06 0.27
C LEU A 636 39.00 -12.00 1.45
N GLN A 637 39.84 -11.92 2.49
CA GLN A 637 39.66 -12.74 3.68
C GLN A 637 38.38 -12.38 4.45
N ALA A 638 38.07 -11.10 4.59
CA ALA A 638 36.90 -10.62 5.33
C ALA A 638 35.58 -10.81 4.56
N LEU A 639 35.56 -10.57 3.25
CA LEU A 639 34.34 -10.54 2.43
C LEU A 639 34.04 -11.85 1.70
N VAL A 640 35.05 -12.68 1.40
CA VAL A 640 34.89 -13.88 0.57
C VAL A 640 35.27 -15.16 1.32
N TYR A 641 36.55 -15.30 1.69
CA TYR A 641 37.07 -16.56 2.23
C TYR A 641 36.58 -16.87 3.65
N GLY A 642 36.52 -15.87 4.53
CA GLY A 642 36.03 -15.99 5.90
C GLY A 642 34.55 -16.37 5.99
N PRO A 643 33.65 -15.63 5.32
CA PRO A 643 32.22 -15.96 5.27
C PRO A 643 31.97 -17.37 4.70
N PHE A 644 32.61 -17.71 3.57
CA PHE A 644 32.46 -19.03 2.95
C PHE A 644 32.93 -20.16 3.89
N LYS A 645 34.11 -20.00 4.50
CA LYS A 645 34.64 -20.98 5.47
C LYS A 645 33.67 -21.18 6.63
N THR A 646 33.11 -20.11 7.17
CA THR A 646 32.20 -20.16 8.33
C THR A 646 30.92 -20.92 8.01
N VAL A 647 30.35 -20.71 6.82
CA VAL A 647 29.17 -21.45 6.35
C VAL A 647 29.48 -22.93 6.17
N VAL A 648 30.58 -23.27 5.51
CA VAL A 648 30.99 -24.68 5.30
C VAL A 648 31.27 -25.40 6.62
N GLU A 649 31.91 -24.74 7.59
CA GLU A 649 32.20 -25.34 8.89
C GLU A 649 30.91 -25.55 9.72
N ARG A 650 29.91 -24.67 9.59
CA ARG A 650 28.58 -24.84 10.20
C ARG A 650 27.78 -25.97 9.55
N ASP A 651 27.84 -26.09 8.24
CA ASP A 651 27.11 -27.12 7.48
C ASP A 651 27.73 -28.53 7.68
N SER A 652 29.04 -28.59 7.91
CA SER A 652 29.73 -29.83 8.31
C SER A 652 29.27 -30.36 9.68
N LEU A 653 28.78 -29.48 10.57
CA LEU A 653 28.22 -29.86 11.88
C LEU A 653 26.75 -30.29 11.81
N SER A 654 26.02 -29.91 10.76
CA SER A 654 24.58 -30.18 10.58
C SER A 654 24.25 -31.45 9.78
N GLN A 655 25.27 -32.24 9.38
CA GLN A 655 25.17 -33.43 8.52
C GLN A 655 24.65 -33.21 7.08
N ASN A 656 24.38 -31.97 6.66
CA ASN A 656 24.09 -31.64 5.26
C ASN A 656 25.39 -31.28 4.55
N SER A 657 26.17 -32.26 4.09
CA SER A 657 27.36 -31.94 3.29
C SER A 657 26.95 -31.33 1.94
N LEU A 658 27.46 -30.14 1.62
CA LEU A 658 27.60 -29.64 0.25
C LEU A 658 28.15 -30.76 -0.64
N SER A 659 27.27 -31.37 -1.44
CA SER A 659 27.56 -32.57 -2.22
C SER A 659 28.60 -32.32 -3.33
N TYR A 660 28.87 -31.04 -3.65
CA TYR A 660 29.81 -30.61 -4.68
C TYR A 660 30.58 -29.35 -4.27
N PRO A 661 31.85 -29.17 -4.73
CA PRO A 661 32.63 -27.97 -4.47
C PRO A 661 32.03 -26.73 -5.12
N TYR A 662 32.04 -25.58 -4.41
CA TYR A 662 31.70 -24.28 -4.99
C TYR A 662 32.79 -23.83 -5.96
N LEU A 663 32.40 -23.28 -7.10
CA LEU A 663 33.32 -22.89 -8.18
C LEU A 663 33.31 -21.37 -8.38
N ILE A 664 34.49 -20.75 -8.29
CA ILE A 664 34.73 -19.37 -8.72
C ILE A 664 35.47 -19.42 -10.06
N VAL A 665 35.01 -18.65 -11.03
CA VAL A 665 35.67 -18.50 -12.33
C VAL A 665 36.10 -17.05 -12.49
N ILE A 666 37.39 -16.85 -12.74
CA ILE A 666 38.00 -15.54 -12.99
C ILE A 666 38.53 -15.57 -14.42
N ASP A 667 37.92 -14.75 -15.27
CA ASP A 667 38.25 -14.67 -16.69
C ASP A 667 39.04 -13.39 -17.00
N GLY A 668 40.15 -13.54 -17.72
CA GLY A 668 40.97 -12.42 -18.20
C GLY A 668 41.80 -11.75 -17.13
N LEU A 669 42.47 -12.51 -16.25
CA LEU A 669 43.30 -11.93 -15.18
C LEU A 669 44.46 -11.07 -15.71
N ASP A 670 44.91 -11.31 -16.95
CA ASP A 670 45.93 -10.50 -17.65
C ASP A 670 45.42 -9.12 -18.10
N GLU A 671 44.11 -8.89 -18.15
CA GLU A 671 43.56 -7.59 -18.54
C GLU A 671 43.58 -6.56 -17.40
N CYS A 672 44.12 -6.90 -16.23
CA CYS A 672 44.27 -5.98 -15.12
C CYS A 672 45.59 -5.20 -15.20
N GLU A 673 45.51 -3.87 -15.11
CA GLU A 673 46.69 -2.99 -15.14
C GLU A 673 47.52 -3.07 -13.84
N ASP A 674 46.88 -3.39 -12.72
CA ASP A 674 47.51 -3.50 -11.39
C ASP A 674 48.15 -4.88 -11.16
N LYS A 675 49.39 -5.03 -11.61
CA LYS A 675 50.16 -6.28 -11.50
C LYS A 675 50.49 -6.67 -10.06
N ASP A 676 50.74 -5.69 -9.19
CA ASP A 676 51.05 -5.93 -7.78
C ASP A 676 49.81 -6.49 -7.06
N GLY A 677 48.63 -5.90 -7.31
CA GLY A 677 47.36 -6.41 -6.80
C GLY A 677 47.02 -7.80 -7.34
N VAL A 678 47.31 -8.10 -8.60
CA VAL A 678 47.16 -9.47 -9.17
C VAL A 678 48.05 -10.46 -8.42
N GLN A 679 49.32 -10.13 -8.20
CA GLN A 679 50.24 -10.99 -7.45
C GLN A 679 49.76 -11.20 -6.01
N GLU A 680 49.28 -10.14 -5.35
CA GLU A 680 48.76 -10.22 -3.99
C GLU A 680 47.51 -11.10 -3.88
N PHE A 681 46.59 -10.98 -4.84
CA PHE A 681 45.42 -11.85 -4.97
C PHE A 681 45.84 -13.32 -5.08
N LEU A 682 46.80 -13.62 -5.96
CA LEU A 682 47.30 -14.99 -6.16
C LEU A 682 47.97 -15.53 -4.90
N ASP A 683 48.83 -14.75 -4.25
CA ASP A 683 49.51 -15.13 -3.01
C ASP A 683 48.53 -15.38 -1.86
N CYS A 684 47.52 -14.52 -1.70
CA CYS A 684 46.46 -14.68 -0.70
C CYS A 684 45.68 -15.98 -0.95
N THR A 685 45.30 -16.22 -2.21
CA THR A 685 44.54 -17.41 -2.63
C THR A 685 45.33 -18.70 -2.41
N LEU A 686 46.61 -18.72 -2.79
CA LEU A 686 47.51 -19.86 -2.56
C LEU A 686 47.72 -20.12 -1.06
N LYS A 687 47.92 -19.06 -0.27
CA LYS A 687 48.02 -19.17 1.20
C LYS A 687 46.74 -19.76 1.79
N PHE A 688 45.57 -19.30 1.37
CA PHE A 688 44.29 -19.81 1.85
C PHE A 688 44.14 -21.33 1.63
N PHE A 689 44.40 -21.81 0.41
CA PHE A 689 44.31 -23.24 0.09
C PHE A 689 45.39 -24.09 0.78
N LYS A 690 46.57 -23.52 1.03
CA LYS A 690 47.62 -24.19 1.81
C LYS A 690 47.18 -24.42 3.26
N HIS A 691 46.50 -23.46 3.87
CA HIS A 691 45.98 -23.58 5.24
C HIS A 691 44.72 -24.44 5.32
N LYS A 692 43.90 -24.47 4.27
CA LYS A 692 42.63 -25.21 4.21
C LYS A 692 42.58 -26.14 2.99
N PRO A 693 43.36 -27.24 2.99
CA PRO A 693 43.47 -28.13 1.84
C PRO A 693 42.22 -28.97 1.58
N SER A 694 41.29 -29.06 2.53
CA SER A 694 40.06 -29.86 2.44
C SER A 694 38.80 -29.03 2.17
N ILE A 695 38.93 -27.72 1.94
CA ILE A 695 37.76 -26.86 1.74
C ILE A 695 37.07 -27.15 0.38
N PRO A 696 35.73 -27.24 0.31
CA PRO A 696 34.99 -27.47 -0.93
C PRO A 696 34.86 -26.20 -1.77
N LEU A 697 35.98 -25.54 -2.07
CA LEU A 697 36.07 -24.35 -2.93
C LEU A 697 37.09 -24.58 -4.03
N ARG A 698 36.75 -24.22 -5.27
CA ARG A 698 37.64 -24.34 -6.44
C ARG A 698 37.65 -23.07 -7.24
N ILE A 699 38.80 -22.75 -7.81
CA ILE A 699 38.99 -21.53 -8.61
C ILE A 699 39.55 -21.90 -9.99
N VAL A 700 38.88 -21.44 -11.04
CA VAL A 700 39.39 -21.45 -12.41
C VAL A 700 39.85 -20.05 -12.75
N ILE A 701 41.09 -19.93 -13.20
CA ILE A 701 41.67 -18.66 -13.64
C ILE A 701 42.03 -18.81 -15.11
N THR A 702 41.60 -17.85 -15.94
CA THR A 702 42.09 -17.73 -17.30
C THR A 702 43.00 -16.50 -17.42
N SER A 703 44.08 -16.62 -18.18
CA SER A 703 44.83 -15.44 -18.62
C SER A 703 45.69 -15.73 -19.87
N ARG A 704 46.28 -14.69 -20.46
CA ARG A 704 47.46 -14.84 -21.35
C ARG A 704 48.69 -15.28 -20.58
N VAL A 705 49.69 -15.77 -21.31
CA VAL A 705 51.00 -16.16 -20.74
C VAL A 705 51.80 -14.92 -20.39
N GLU A 706 51.51 -14.34 -19.23
CA GLU A 706 52.29 -13.26 -18.63
C GLU A 706 53.24 -13.79 -17.58
N GLN A 707 54.49 -13.31 -17.58
CA GLN A 707 55.54 -13.83 -16.72
C GLN A 707 55.21 -13.69 -15.23
N HIS A 708 54.52 -12.62 -14.83
CA HIS A 708 54.15 -12.33 -13.43
C HIS A 708 53.03 -13.27 -12.90
N ILE A 709 52.08 -13.66 -13.75
CA ILE A 709 51.01 -14.63 -13.39
C ILE A 709 51.57 -16.05 -13.44
N HIS A 710 52.31 -16.37 -14.50
CA HIS A 710 52.84 -17.71 -14.73
C HIS A 710 53.88 -18.09 -13.67
N SER A 711 54.76 -17.19 -13.25
CA SER A 711 55.75 -17.46 -12.18
C SER A 711 55.08 -17.84 -10.85
N CYS A 712 53.97 -17.17 -10.51
CA CYS A 712 53.21 -17.44 -9.28
C CYS A 712 52.45 -18.77 -9.34
N LEU A 713 51.86 -19.09 -10.51
CA LEU A 713 51.00 -20.27 -10.69
C LEU A 713 51.73 -21.54 -11.13
N ASN A 714 53.02 -21.48 -11.48
CA ASN A 714 53.82 -22.65 -11.89
C ASN A 714 54.27 -23.55 -10.71
N GLY A 715 53.68 -23.39 -9.53
CA GLY A 715 53.95 -24.20 -8.34
C GLY A 715 53.16 -25.51 -8.26
N GLY A 716 53.59 -26.44 -7.39
CA GLY A 716 53.00 -27.79 -7.25
C GLY A 716 51.52 -27.87 -6.86
N GLY A 717 50.91 -26.76 -6.40
CA GLY A 717 49.52 -26.67 -5.95
C GLY A 717 48.47 -26.37 -7.03
N VAL A 718 48.89 -26.09 -8.27
CA VAL A 718 48.01 -25.64 -9.36
C VAL A 718 47.92 -26.72 -10.45
N ARG A 719 46.77 -26.80 -11.13
CA ARG A 719 46.60 -27.61 -12.34
C ARG A 719 46.68 -26.70 -13.56
N LEU A 720 47.70 -26.92 -14.38
CA LEU A 720 48.00 -26.13 -15.57
C LEU A 720 47.38 -26.76 -16.82
N LYS A 721 46.83 -25.95 -17.73
CA LYS A 721 46.38 -26.38 -19.04
C LYS A 721 46.58 -25.27 -20.09
N ASP A 722 47.34 -25.61 -21.12
CA ASP A 722 47.52 -24.79 -22.32
C ASP A 722 46.40 -25.04 -23.36
N LEU A 723 46.04 -24.00 -24.12
CA LEU A 723 44.93 -23.95 -25.08
C LEU A 723 45.36 -23.65 -26.52
#